data_AF-A0A957ZZQ0-F1
#
_entry.id   AF-A0A957ZZQ0-F1
#
_cell.length_a   1.000
_cell.length_b   1.000
_cell.length_c   1.000
_cell.angle_alpha   90.00
_cell.angle_beta   90.00
_cell.angle_gamma   90.00
#
_symmetry.space_group_name_H-M   'P 1'
#
loop_
_entity.id
_entity.type
_entity.pdbx_description
1 polymer ?
#
loop_
_entity_poly.entity_id
_entity_poly.type
_entity_poly.pdbx_seq_one_letter_code
_entity_poly.pdbx_strand_id
1 'polypeptide(L)'
;MKNLLSIAARNSFFSTFGKLGVKLISFAFTIFIIRWLGDADYGIYVIIWSYVTIFAMLSDAGLSMYAIREIANHNPESPSIAANIIVLRLVLSAVTILIIMLFAGWLGYSDEYLHFIFFASLILPLYAVQDPLDAILQAHERFDLSALSLIVGQLAFVGAGLIFLLLGWHVAGLISAALLNVIVAAMVAGWAIRRDHADSLHFRLNPAAWWRYLRISFPFGLIKLWLSWALKIDIVILSWFWFEQMAGWYGAAYAIILGVTVISTSISTALYPSLSRQFAEHPASLPQIYRQILKYLLVISLPITGGIFLTADHWINLLYGPNFAPAATALSILILAVPLLFISEFFRYTLLATNREHIAVRELGWSVLLNVLLNLWLIPRYGFIAAAVITVITEAVLVFLYLWQLRYDFGLVSFLNILVRPVAATLGLMLVVFELSSTGLIIQVLAGGISYITLIWLLGTINAEDYQALFNFPEQPRGETMSNSRQLQPDKSPFVSIFILVYNTEKFINQAVDSVLNQTYQNFELIIVDDGSTDNTTQYLKKYNDHPQVTIFYNEQNRGISPSWNFAVAQCRGDLIAKLDADDFYEPNQLETVVTFYQDHPEVGLIFSGLNLIYPDDRCEPEMVFLKSWVRERSEFLMTLLRLCVVRAPTAFVKRDCYQKLGGVIEPMTLHSDWEMWVKIAANYPVGYIAHRLANYRMSHGPNVTSLAAVDGRSMRDIQLWLNLLHQGQLPYKLSPEEENQFRWGIYELEMHFAAKAAYNGQQEMQQAYTAFAEAVLPNRLPEAELIKMRRVHTQLHQGIFAFRDKKLKEARRYFWQAIKSGPKYCKAPWIWSKLLLTLIGRTKWGILYK
;
A
#
# COMPACT_ATOMS: atom_id res chain seq x y z
N MET A 1 -21.14 -8.12 18.37
CA MET A 1 -20.21 -7.25 17.59
C MET A 1 -20.52 -5.73 17.61
N LYS A 2 -21.74 -5.25 17.93
CA LYS A 2 -22.06 -3.79 17.96
C LYS A 2 -21.28 -2.93 18.97
N ASN A 3 -20.67 -3.51 20.02
CA ASN A 3 -19.96 -2.75 21.05
C ASN A 3 -18.49 -2.39 20.70
N LEU A 4 -17.74 -3.28 20.03
CA LEU A 4 -16.28 -3.11 19.85
C LEU A 4 -15.91 -1.95 18.91
N LEU A 5 -16.60 -1.79 17.78
CA LEU A 5 -16.34 -0.70 16.82
C LEU A 5 -16.69 0.69 17.38
N SER A 6 -17.77 0.79 18.17
CA SER A 6 -18.13 2.04 18.84
C SER A 6 -17.15 2.42 19.95
N ILE A 7 -16.59 1.43 20.64
CA ILE A 7 -15.57 1.61 21.67
C ILE A 7 -14.23 1.99 21.03
N ALA A 8 -13.81 1.32 19.95
CA ALA A 8 -12.56 1.62 19.25
C ALA A 8 -12.55 3.03 18.60
N ALA A 9 -13.67 3.46 18.00
CA ALA A 9 -13.80 4.80 17.45
C ALA A 9 -13.86 5.88 18.55
N ARG A 10 -14.61 5.64 19.63
CA ARG A 10 -14.69 6.55 20.78
C ARG A 10 -13.34 6.63 21.50
N ASN A 11 -12.64 5.52 21.68
CA ASN A 11 -11.32 5.46 22.33
C ASN A 11 -10.23 6.09 21.45
N SER A 12 -10.29 5.94 20.12
CA SER A 12 -9.40 6.63 19.18
C SER A 12 -9.62 8.14 19.19
N PHE A 13 -10.89 8.58 19.29
CA PHE A 13 -11.24 9.98 19.43
C PHE A 13 -10.72 10.57 20.76
N PHE A 14 -11.03 9.93 21.90
CA PHE A 14 -10.53 10.37 23.21
C PHE A 14 -9.00 10.40 23.29
N SER A 15 -8.32 9.43 22.69
CA SER A 15 -6.85 9.41 22.64
C SER A 15 -6.27 10.53 21.79
N THR A 16 -6.88 10.84 20.64
CA THR A 16 -6.44 11.95 19.78
C THR A 16 -6.60 13.28 20.49
N PHE A 17 -7.73 13.51 21.18
CA PHE A 17 -7.95 14.72 21.99
C PHE A 17 -7.05 14.78 23.22
N GLY A 18 -6.80 13.65 23.89
CA GLY A 18 -5.87 13.56 25.01
C GLY A 18 -4.45 13.94 24.59
N LYS A 19 -3.97 13.40 23.45
CA LYS A 19 -2.66 13.75 22.86
C LYS A 19 -2.59 15.23 22.45
N LEU A 20 -3.68 15.78 21.90
CA LEU A 20 -3.77 17.21 21.61
C LEU A 20 -3.67 18.05 22.88
N GLY A 21 -4.38 17.66 23.95
CA GLY A 21 -4.29 18.30 25.26
C GLY A 21 -2.88 18.30 25.83
N VAL A 22 -2.17 17.17 25.77
CA VAL A 22 -0.75 17.06 26.16
C VAL A 22 0.11 18.03 25.37
N LYS A 23 -0.08 18.13 24.05
CA LYS A 23 0.70 19.03 23.19
C LYS A 23 0.42 20.50 23.49
N LEU A 24 -0.82 20.87 23.79
CA LEU A 24 -1.18 22.24 24.19
C LEU A 24 -0.56 22.62 25.54
N ILE A 25 -0.63 21.72 26.52
CA ILE A 25 0.03 21.90 27.83
C ILE A 25 1.55 22.02 27.63
N SER A 26 2.13 21.17 26.78
CA SER A 26 3.55 21.21 26.45
C SER A 26 3.93 22.53 25.80
N PHE A 27 3.15 23.03 24.83
CA PHE A 27 3.44 24.28 24.15
C PHE A 27 3.36 25.49 25.10
N ALA A 28 2.33 25.54 25.95
CA ALA A 28 2.20 26.57 26.98
C ALA A 28 3.40 26.57 27.94
N PHE A 29 3.84 25.37 28.37
CA PHE A 29 5.01 25.25 29.22
C PHE A 29 6.32 25.57 28.49
N THR A 30 6.45 25.24 27.21
CA THR A 30 7.60 25.67 26.38
C THR A 30 7.69 27.19 26.30
N ILE A 31 6.56 27.90 26.13
CA ILE A 31 6.55 29.37 26.19
C ILE A 31 7.08 29.86 27.54
N PHE A 32 6.62 29.25 28.64
CA PHE A 32 7.12 29.58 29.98
C PHE A 32 8.63 29.35 30.12
N ILE A 33 9.14 28.20 29.67
CA ILE A 33 10.58 27.86 29.70
C ILE A 33 11.40 28.91 28.94
N ILE A 34 10.98 29.27 27.72
CA ILE A 34 11.67 30.25 26.87
C ILE A 34 11.78 31.60 27.59
N ARG A 35 10.66 32.06 28.18
CA ARG A 35 10.63 33.34 28.92
C ARG A 35 11.47 33.32 30.18
N TRP A 36 11.48 32.19 30.90
CA TRP A 36 12.16 32.07 32.19
C TRP A 36 13.68 31.95 32.04
N LEU A 37 14.14 31.11 31.11
CA LEU A 37 15.57 30.88 30.90
C LEU A 37 16.27 32.05 30.19
N GLY A 38 15.55 32.79 29.33
CA GLY A 38 16.20 33.73 28.42
C GLY A 38 16.90 33.00 27.27
N ASP A 39 17.49 33.76 26.36
CA ASP A 39 17.99 33.28 25.08
C ASP A 39 19.25 32.40 25.17
N ALA A 40 20.18 32.71 26.08
CA ALA A 40 21.40 31.92 26.28
C ALA A 40 21.12 30.52 26.87
N ASP A 41 20.52 30.44 28.07
CA ASP A 41 20.20 29.16 28.72
C ASP A 41 19.22 28.31 27.91
N TYR A 42 18.25 28.95 27.23
CA TYR A 42 17.36 28.25 26.32
C TYR A 42 18.11 27.71 25.09
N GLY A 43 19.11 28.45 24.59
CA GLY A 43 20.04 27.98 23.56
C GLY A 43 20.74 26.69 23.97
N ILE A 44 21.36 26.66 25.16
CA ILE A 44 22.00 25.47 25.74
C ILE A 44 20.99 24.31 25.79
N TYR A 45 19.81 24.54 26.36
CA TYR A 45 18.74 23.55 26.46
C TYR A 45 18.36 22.95 25.10
N VAL A 46 18.16 23.79 24.09
CA VAL A 46 17.78 23.36 22.74
C VAL A 46 18.91 22.60 22.04
N ILE A 47 20.18 23.00 22.22
CA ILE A 47 21.34 22.30 21.66
C ILE A 47 21.43 20.88 22.23
N ILE A 48 21.34 20.72 23.55
CA ILE A 48 21.44 19.41 24.21
C ILE A 48 20.36 18.46 23.70
N TRP A 49 19.10 18.90 23.69
CA TRP A 49 18.00 18.06 23.21
C TRP A 49 18.09 17.74 21.72
N SER A 50 18.53 18.69 20.90
CA SER A 50 18.72 18.47 19.47
C SER A 50 19.81 17.43 19.22
N TYR A 51 20.92 17.51 19.97
CA TYR A 51 22.03 16.58 19.89
C TYR A 51 21.64 15.17 20.34
N VAL A 52 20.97 15.02 21.48
CA VAL A 52 20.49 13.69 21.93
C VAL A 52 19.48 13.09 20.93
N THR A 53 18.59 13.93 20.35
CA THR A 53 17.52 13.48 19.44
C THR A 53 18.05 12.90 18.12
N ILE A 54 19.12 13.46 17.54
CA ILE A 54 19.67 12.95 16.26
C ILE A 54 20.28 11.55 16.39
N PHE A 55 20.69 11.16 17.61
CA PHE A 55 21.23 9.83 17.91
C PHE A 55 20.20 8.88 18.53
N ALA A 56 19.11 9.39 19.10
CA ALA A 56 18.08 8.59 19.80
C ALA A 56 17.52 7.44 18.95
N MET A 57 17.55 7.57 17.63
CA MET A 57 17.09 6.51 16.74
C MET A 57 17.94 5.23 16.81
N LEU A 58 19.23 5.33 17.14
CA LEU A 58 20.11 4.17 17.31
C LEU A 58 19.66 3.28 18.48
N SER A 59 18.93 3.84 19.47
CA SER A 59 18.42 3.09 20.61
C SER A 59 17.05 2.43 20.36
N ASP A 60 16.24 2.95 19.43
CA ASP A 60 14.95 2.36 19.05
C ASP A 60 15.08 1.34 17.89
N ALA A 61 15.94 1.60 16.91
CA ALA A 61 16.12 0.82 15.68
C ALA A 61 14.81 0.38 14.95
N GLY A 62 13.70 1.11 15.17
CA GLY A 62 12.38 0.85 14.60
C GLY A 62 11.59 -0.24 15.35
N LEU A 63 12.12 -0.77 16.45
CA LEU A 63 11.59 -1.91 17.18
C LEU A 63 10.21 -1.62 17.79
N SER A 64 9.93 -0.36 18.15
CA SER A 64 8.61 0.03 18.68
C SER A 64 7.47 -0.20 17.68
N MET A 65 7.68 0.14 16.40
CA MET A 65 6.65 -0.11 15.35
C MET A 65 6.49 -1.60 15.06
N TYR A 66 7.58 -2.36 15.12
CA TYR A 66 7.55 -3.81 15.00
C TYR A 66 6.77 -4.46 16.17
N ALA A 67 6.98 -3.99 17.40
CA ALA A 67 6.27 -4.47 18.59
C ALA A 67 4.75 -4.30 18.45
N ILE A 68 4.29 -3.10 18.06
CA ILE A 68 2.86 -2.81 17.84
C ILE A 68 2.27 -3.78 16.82
N ARG A 69 2.96 -3.97 15.69
CA ARG A 69 2.47 -4.83 14.60
C ARG A 69 2.37 -6.30 14.99
N GLU A 70 3.37 -6.85 15.66
CA GLU A 70 3.38 -8.28 16.02
C GLU A 70 2.44 -8.61 17.18
N ILE A 71 2.37 -7.75 18.20
CA ILE A 71 1.49 -7.97 19.36
C ILE A 71 0.02 -7.87 18.94
N ALA A 72 -0.34 -6.94 18.04
CA ALA A 72 -1.70 -6.81 17.51
C ALA A 72 -2.16 -8.03 16.67
N ASN A 73 -1.23 -8.76 16.05
CA ASN A 73 -1.53 -9.91 15.20
C ASN A 73 -1.75 -11.23 15.97
N HIS A 74 -1.90 -11.20 17.31
CA HIS A 74 -2.18 -12.36 18.16
C HIS A 74 -1.17 -13.52 17.99
N ASN A 75 0.11 -13.19 17.76
CA ASN A 75 1.16 -14.18 17.64
C ASN A 75 1.34 -14.91 18.99
N PRO A 76 1.41 -16.26 19.04
CA PRO A 76 1.60 -17.01 20.30
C PRO A 76 2.89 -16.66 21.06
N GLU A 77 3.88 -16.03 20.41
CA GLU A 77 5.10 -15.52 21.06
C GLU A 77 4.98 -14.07 21.60
N SER A 78 3.85 -13.38 21.39
CA SER A 78 3.67 -11.95 21.67
C SER A 78 4.13 -11.48 23.05
N PRO A 79 3.84 -12.21 24.17
CA PRO A 79 4.28 -11.77 25.50
C PRO A 79 5.80 -11.80 25.71
N SER A 80 6.51 -12.64 24.95
CA SER A 80 7.97 -12.74 25.00
C SER A 80 8.66 -11.71 24.11
N ILE A 81 7.99 -11.23 23.05
CA ILE A 81 8.52 -10.23 22.11
C ILE A 81 8.76 -8.90 22.82
N ALA A 82 7.79 -8.42 23.62
CA ALA A 82 7.92 -7.16 24.34
C ALA A 82 9.11 -7.16 25.31
N ALA A 83 9.29 -8.22 26.09
CA ALA A 83 10.41 -8.35 27.02
C ALA A 83 11.78 -8.38 26.28
N ASN A 84 11.86 -9.08 25.15
CA ASN A 84 13.07 -9.08 24.32
C ASN A 84 13.39 -7.70 23.73
N ILE A 85 12.37 -6.98 23.28
CA ILE A 85 12.54 -5.62 22.74
C ILE A 85 13.01 -4.66 23.82
N ILE A 86 12.45 -4.71 25.03
CA ILE A 86 12.90 -3.89 26.17
C ILE A 86 14.39 -4.13 26.43
N VAL A 87 14.80 -5.39 26.60
CA VAL A 87 16.21 -5.73 26.90
C VAL A 87 17.13 -5.32 25.74
N LEU A 88 16.74 -5.61 24.50
CA LEU A 88 17.51 -5.23 23.32
C LEU A 88 17.69 -3.70 23.24
N ARG A 89 16.62 -2.93 23.49
CA ARG A 89 16.68 -1.46 23.49
C ARG A 89 17.49 -0.89 24.65
N LEU A 90 17.52 -1.54 25.82
CA LEU A 90 18.41 -1.14 26.91
C LEU A 90 19.88 -1.30 26.51
N VAL A 91 20.24 -2.41 25.85
CA VAL A 91 21.59 -2.62 25.30
C VAL A 91 21.92 -1.57 24.24
N LEU A 92 21.01 -1.34 23.29
CA LEU A 92 21.21 -0.32 22.25
C LEU A 92 21.30 1.09 22.84
N SER A 93 20.56 1.39 23.91
CA SER A 93 20.64 2.68 24.61
C SER A 93 22.00 2.90 25.23
N ALA A 94 22.57 1.89 25.90
CA ALA A 94 23.92 1.98 26.47
C ALA A 94 24.98 2.25 25.39
N VAL A 95 24.90 1.53 24.26
CA VAL A 95 25.77 1.75 23.10
C VAL A 95 25.57 3.16 22.52
N THR A 96 24.33 3.61 22.41
CA THR A 96 24.00 4.94 21.88
C THR A 96 24.52 6.06 22.77
N ILE A 97 24.40 5.94 24.09
CA ILE A 97 24.98 6.90 25.04
C ILE A 97 26.50 6.99 24.87
N LEU A 98 27.18 5.83 24.73
CA LEU A 98 28.62 5.81 24.48
C LEU A 98 28.96 6.55 23.17
N ILE A 99 28.21 6.31 22.08
CA ILE A 99 28.41 7.00 20.80
C ILE A 99 28.20 8.51 20.95
N ILE A 100 27.12 8.93 21.63
CA ILE A 100 26.80 10.34 21.91
C ILE A 100 27.97 11.01 22.62
N MET A 101 28.49 10.39 23.68
CA MET A 101 29.58 10.95 24.50
C MET A 101 30.91 11.00 23.75
N LEU A 102 31.26 9.92 23.03
CA LEU A 102 32.49 9.89 22.22
C LEU A 102 32.45 10.94 21.11
N PHE A 103 31.32 11.08 20.42
CA PHE A 103 31.16 12.08 19.38
C PHE A 103 31.15 13.51 19.95
N ALA A 104 30.56 13.70 21.13
CA ALA A 104 30.52 15.02 21.78
C ALA A 104 31.92 15.46 22.23
N GLY A 105 32.70 14.55 22.78
CA GLY A 105 34.10 14.79 23.13
C GLY A 105 34.96 15.09 21.89
N TRP A 106 34.72 14.37 20.78
CA TRP A 106 35.41 14.64 19.51
C TRP A 106 35.09 16.01 18.91
N LEU A 107 33.85 16.49 19.07
CA LEU A 107 33.44 17.83 18.64
C LEU A 107 33.98 18.95 19.55
N GLY A 108 34.60 18.62 20.68
CA GLY A 108 35.20 19.60 21.59
C GLY A 108 34.18 20.39 22.43
N TYR A 109 33.02 19.81 22.72
CA TYR A 109 32.10 20.40 23.69
C TYR A 109 32.76 20.51 25.07
N SER A 110 32.45 21.59 25.81
CA SER A 110 33.01 21.82 27.14
C SER A 110 32.54 20.76 28.15
N ASP A 111 33.27 20.63 29.26
CA ASP A 111 32.92 19.66 30.32
C ASP A 111 31.48 19.85 30.80
N GLU A 112 31.02 21.08 30.97
CA GLU A 112 29.63 21.37 31.37
C GLU A 112 28.61 20.81 30.36
N TYR A 113 28.84 21.01 29.06
CA TYR A 113 28.00 20.42 28.02
C TYR A 113 28.01 18.90 28.04
N LEU A 114 29.17 18.29 28.26
CA LEU A 114 29.29 16.83 28.35
C LEU A 114 28.46 16.28 29.50
N HIS A 115 28.44 16.95 30.66
CA HIS A 115 27.58 16.57 31.78
C HIS A 115 26.09 16.67 31.39
N PHE A 116 25.66 17.79 30.80
CA PHE A 116 24.26 17.94 30.38
C PHE A 116 23.84 16.93 29.31
N ILE A 117 24.68 16.69 28.31
CA ILE A 117 24.43 15.70 27.25
C ILE A 117 24.33 14.30 27.87
N PHE A 118 25.22 13.94 28.79
CA PHE A 118 25.16 12.66 29.50
C PHE A 118 23.84 12.52 30.26
N PHE A 119 23.48 13.48 31.11
CA PHE A 119 22.23 13.44 31.88
C PHE A 119 20.99 13.39 30.98
N ALA A 120 20.96 14.19 29.90
CA ALA A 120 19.87 14.16 28.95
C ALA A 120 19.79 12.81 28.21
N SER A 121 20.92 12.18 27.90
CA SER A 121 20.98 10.87 27.23
C SER A 121 20.44 9.71 28.08
N LEU A 122 20.35 9.88 29.40
CA LEU A 122 19.67 8.92 30.29
C LEU A 122 18.17 8.77 29.99
N ILE A 123 17.59 9.64 29.19
CA ILE A 123 16.23 9.47 28.69
C ILE A 123 16.08 8.26 27.75
N LEU A 124 17.16 7.87 27.06
CA LEU A 124 17.14 6.76 26.09
C LEU A 124 16.78 5.42 26.74
N PRO A 125 17.43 4.97 27.82
CA PRO A 125 17.04 3.75 28.52
C PRO A 125 15.64 3.86 29.18
N LEU A 126 15.17 5.06 29.53
CA LEU A 126 13.81 5.24 30.03
C LEU A 126 12.77 5.00 28.93
N TYR A 127 12.98 5.54 27.73
CA TYR A 127 12.13 5.25 26.57
C TYR A 127 12.23 3.80 26.09
N ALA A 128 13.38 3.14 26.27
CA ALA A 128 13.54 1.70 26.01
C ALA A 128 12.55 0.83 26.82
N VAL A 129 12.07 1.34 27.96
CA VAL A 129 11.03 0.70 28.78
C VAL A 129 9.64 1.28 28.50
N GLN A 130 9.50 2.61 28.44
CA GLN A 130 8.19 3.26 28.33
C GLN A 130 7.49 2.97 27.00
N ASP A 131 8.20 3.04 25.86
CA ASP A 131 7.62 2.87 24.54
C ASP A 131 7.06 1.44 24.32
N PRO A 132 7.77 0.33 24.68
CA PRO A 132 7.18 -1.01 24.55
C PRO A 132 5.95 -1.23 25.44
N LEU A 133 5.90 -0.61 26.63
CA LEU A 133 4.70 -0.67 27.49
C LEU A 133 3.53 0.05 26.82
N ASP A 134 3.77 1.23 26.25
CA ASP A 134 2.74 1.95 25.50
C ASP A 134 2.29 1.17 24.25
N ALA A 135 3.22 0.51 23.55
CA ALA A 135 2.93 -0.37 22.43
C ALA A 135 2.02 -1.53 22.81
N ILE A 136 2.20 -2.14 24.00
CA ILE A 136 1.30 -3.18 24.52
C ILE A 136 -0.10 -2.62 24.72
N LEU A 137 -0.24 -1.44 25.36
CA LEU A 137 -1.54 -0.81 25.58
C LEU A 137 -2.24 -0.49 24.25
N GLN A 138 -1.51 0.05 23.27
CA GLN A 138 -2.04 0.33 21.94
C GLN A 138 -2.44 -0.95 21.18
N ALA A 139 -1.65 -2.02 21.27
CA ALA A 139 -1.95 -3.30 20.63
C ALA A 139 -3.22 -3.97 21.20
N HIS A 140 -3.53 -3.74 22.47
CA HIS A 140 -4.79 -4.16 23.11
C HIS A 140 -5.91 -3.12 22.98
N GLU A 141 -5.76 -2.13 22.09
CA GLU A 141 -6.74 -1.06 21.83
C GLU A 141 -7.09 -0.20 23.06
N ARG A 142 -6.24 -0.19 24.10
CA ARG A 142 -6.37 0.63 25.32
C ARG A 142 -5.73 2.01 25.15
N PHE A 143 -6.19 2.72 24.13
CA PHE A 143 -5.73 4.07 23.81
C PHE A 143 -6.05 5.11 24.89
N ASP A 144 -7.02 4.82 25.76
CA ASP A 144 -7.37 5.59 26.96
C ASP A 144 -6.24 5.55 28.00
N LEU A 145 -5.73 4.36 28.31
CA LEU A 145 -4.63 4.18 29.28
C LEU A 145 -3.29 4.67 28.73
N SER A 146 -3.06 4.48 27.42
CA SER A 146 -1.93 5.08 26.71
C SER A 146 -1.93 6.61 26.87
N ALA A 147 -3.06 7.27 26.56
CA ALA A 147 -3.20 8.71 26.70
C ALA A 147 -3.07 9.18 28.16
N LEU A 148 -3.63 8.43 29.12
CA LEU A 148 -3.48 8.73 30.55
C LEU A 148 -2.01 8.74 30.99
N SER A 149 -1.23 7.73 30.57
CA SER A 149 0.19 7.65 30.91
C SER A 149 0.98 8.88 30.43
N LEU A 150 0.69 9.36 29.22
CA LEU A 150 1.30 10.55 28.63
C LEU A 150 0.85 11.84 29.33
N ILE A 151 -0.44 11.96 29.67
CA ILE A 151 -0.98 13.13 30.38
C ILE A 151 -0.34 13.27 31.76
N VAL A 152 -0.30 12.18 32.53
CA VAL A 152 0.27 12.20 33.88
C VAL A 152 1.78 12.48 33.83
N GLY A 153 2.50 11.87 32.88
CA GLY A 153 3.91 12.19 32.64
C GLY A 153 4.14 13.66 32.29
N GLN A 154 3.31 14.23 31.40
CA GLN A 154 3.42 15.64 31.03
C GLN A 154 3.10 16.58 32.21
N LEU A 155 2.11 16.25 33.05
CA LEU A 155 1.83 17.03 34.25
C LEU A 155 2.98 16.95 35.26
N ALA A 156 3.63 15.78 35.39
CA ALA A 156 4.84 15.65 36.20
C ALA A 156 5.99 16.49 35.64
N PHE A 157 6.17 16.54 34.31
CA PHE A 157 7.15 17.42 33.66
C PHE A 157 6.92 18.89 33.99
N VAL A 158 5.68 19.36 33.83
CA VAL A 158 5.32 20.76 34.11
C VAL A 158 5.49 21.08 35.59
N GLY A 159 4.97 20.24 36.48
CA GLY A 159 5.07 20.45 37.93
C GLY A 159 6.50 20.44 38.44
N ALA A 160 7.28 19.41 38.10
CA ALA A 160 8.68 19.33 38.51
C ALA A 160 9.55 20.39 37.83
N GLY A 161 9.29 20.69 36.55
CA GLY A 161 9.99 21.75 35.84
C GLY A 161 9.77 23.12 36.47
N LEU A 162 8.55 23.45 36.86
CA LEU A 162 8.25 24.68 37.62
C LEU A 162 9.00 24.70 38.95
N ILE A 163 8.95 23.61 39.72
CA ILE A 163 9.64 23.51 41.02
C ILE A 163 11.15 23.71 40.84
N PHE A 164 11.78 22.98 39.93
CA PHE A 164 13.23 23.07 39.72
C PHE A 164 13.67 24.42 39.17
N LEU A 165 12.87 25.07 38.32
CA LEU A 165 13.15 26.43 37.86
C LEU A 165 13.06 27.45 39.00
N LEU A 166 12.06 27.32 39.89
CA LEU A 166 11.93 28.17 41.09
C LEU A 166 13.06 27.93 42.11
N LEU A 167 13.60 26.72 42.17
CA LEU A 167 14.77 26.38 42.99
C LEU A 167 16.10 26.85 42.36
N GLY A 168 16.07 27.46 41.18
CA GLY A 168 17.26 27.98 40.51
C GLY A 168 18.14 26.91 39.87
N TRP A 169 17.57 25.77 39.44
CA TRP A 169 18.33 24.68 38.80
C TRP A 169 18.48 24.86 37.28
N HIS A 170 17.95 25.93 36.70
CA HIS A 170 18.06 26.30 35.28
C HIS A 170 17.87 25.09 34.32
N VAL A 171 18.81 24.88 33.39
CA VAL A 171 18.79 23.79 32.40
C VAL A 171 18.84 22.40 33.05
N ALA A 172 19.64 22.23 34.11
CA ALA A 172 19.75 20.96 34.85
C ALA A 172 18.40 20.50 35.42
N GLY A 173 17.63 21.46 35.94
CA GLY A 173 16.27 21.25 36.43
C GLY A 173 15.33 20.73 35.36
N LEU A 174 15.36 21.32 34.16
CA LEU A 174 14.51 20.89 33.05
C LEU A 174 14.88 19.53 32.49
N ILE A 175 16.17 19.19 32.42
CA ILE A 175 16.61 17.84 32.06
C ILE A 175 16.08 16.82 33.08
N SER A 176 16.21 17.13 34.38
CA SER A 176 15.71 16.28 35.46
C SER A 176 14.19 16.09 35.40
N ALA A 177 13.45 17.17 35.14
CA ALA A 177 12.00 17.10 34.95
C ALA A 177 11.62 16.25 33.72
N ALA A 178 12.39 16.33 32.63
CA ALA A 178 12.14 15.52 31.43
C ALA A 178 12.39 14.03 31.68
N LEU A 179 13.39 13.66 32.50
CA LEU A 179 13.58 12.28 32.94
C LEU A 179 12.39 11.81 33.80
N LEU A 180 11.93 12.65 34.74
CA LEU A 180 10.78 12.34 35.58
C LEU A 180 9.50 12.11 34.77
N ASN A 181 9.29 12.87 33.69
CA ASN A 181 8.19 12.67 32.75
C ASN A 181 8.09 11.21 32.30
N VAL A 182 9.19 10.69 31.74
CA VAL A 182 9.23 9.34 31.16
C VAL A 182 9.13 8.27 32.25
N ILE A 183 9.75 8.49 33.42
CA ILE A 183 9.63 7.59 34.58
C ILE A 183 8.17 7.47 35.01
N VAL A 184 7.48 8.59 35.21
CA VAL A 184 6.08 8.61 35.65
C VAL A 184 5.18 7.98 34.59
N ALA A 185 5.38 8.30 33.31
CA ALA A 185 4.63 7.68 32.22
C ALA A 185 4.84 6.15 32.18
N ALA A 186 6.07 5.67 32.33
CA ALA A 186 6.39 4.24 32.40
C ALA A 186 5.75 3.55 33.62
N MET A 187 5.75 4.20 34.78
CA MET A 187 5.10 3.68 35.99
C MET A 187 3.59 3.55 35.80
N VAL A 188 2.93 4.55 35.22
CA VAL A 188 1.49 4.51 34.94
C VAL A 188 1.16 3.43 33.91
N ALA A 189 1.93 3.33 32.82
CA ALA A 189 1.74 2.29 31.81
C ALA A 189 1.98 0.88 32.38
N GLY A 190 3.04 0.70 33.17
CA GLY A 190 3.33 -0.58 33.84
C GLY A 190 2.27 -0.98 34.87
N TRP A 191 1.76 -0.02 35.64
CA TRP A 191 0.62 -0.23 36.54
C TRP A 191 -0.63 -0.67 35.77
N ALA A 192 -0.96 0.02 34.67
CA ALA A 192 -2.09 -0.28 33.82
C ALA A 192 -2.01 -1.70 33.24
N ILE A 193 -0.84 -2.10 32.72
CA ILE A 193 -0.61 -3.45 32.20
C ILE A 193 -0.72 -4.48 33.32
N ARG A 194 -0.14 -4.25 34.49
CA ARG A 194 -0.21 -5.18 35.61
C ARG A 194 -1.64 -5.40 36.11
N ARG A 195 -2.50 -4.37 36.03
CA ARG A 195 -3.89 -4.45 36.48
C ARG A 195 -4.79 -5.16 35.45
N ASP A 196 -4.66 -4.81 34.17
CA ASP A 196 -5.65 -5.20 33.14
C ASP A 196 -5.12 -6.30 32.19
N HIS A 197 -3.80 -6.47 32.07
CA HIS A 197 -3.15 -7.30 31.04
C HIS A 197 -1.87 -7.99 31.56
N ALA A 198 -1.87 -8.51 32.79
CA ALA A 198 -0.66 -9.08 33.41
C ALA A 198 0.01 -10.20 32.58
N ASP A 199 -0.79 -10.97 31.84
CA ASP A 199 -0.31 -12.07 30.98
C ASP A 199 0.39 -11.61 29.70
N SER A 200 0.31 -10.32 29.38
CA SER A 200 0.93 -9.75 28.17
C SER A 200 2.45 -9.56 28.29
N LEU A 201 3.05 -9.78 29.47
CA LEU A 201 4.47 -9.56 29.71
C LEU A 201 5.12 -10.79 30.35
N HIS A 202 5.82 -11.58 29.54
CA HIS A 202 6.58 -12.74 29.99
C HIS A 202 8.07 -12.58 29.69
N PHE A 203 8.88 -12.57 30.74
CA PHE A 203 10.34 -12.50 30.62
C PHE A 203 10.91 -13.84 30.16
N ARG A 204 10.84 -14.11 28.85
CA ARG A 204 11.56 -15.20 28.18
C ARG A 204 12.48 -14.60 27.13
N LEU A 205 13.77 -14.47 27.46
CA LEU A 205 14.76 -13.89 26.55
C LEU A 205 15.17 -14.90 25.48
N ASN A 206 15.20 -14.44 24.23
CA ASN A 206 15.66 -15.18 23.06
C ASN A 206 16.61 -14.29 22.24
N PRO A 207 17.89 -14.17 22.65
CA PRO A 207 18.88 -13.36 21.94
C PRO A 207 19.09 -13.77 20.47
N ALA A 208 18.85 -15.04 20.13
CA ALA A 208 18.96 -15.52 18.75
C ALA A 208 17.95 -14.85 17.79
N ALA A 209 16.83 -14.33 18.32
CA ALA A 209 15.83 -13.62 17.54
C ALA A 209 16.13 -12.12 17.37
N TRP A 210 17.08 -11.54 18.11
CA TRP A 210 17.31 -10.09 18.12
C TRP A 210 17.76 -9.55 16.75
N TRP A 211 18.64 -10.28 16.07
CA TRP A 211 19.07 -9.92 14.71
C TRP A 211 17.90 -9.93 13.72
N ARG A 212 16.97 -10.89 13.87
CA ARG A 212 15.75 -10.96 13.07
C ARG A 212 14.88 -9.73 13.31
N TYR A 213 14.68 -9.32 14.57
CA TYR A 213 13.89 -8.14 14.92
C TYR A 213 14.48 -6.87 14.30
N LEU A 214 15.78 -6.64 14.48
CA LEU A 214 16.48 -5.48 13.91
C LEU A 214 16.38 -5.42 12.38
N ARG A 215 16.53 -6.56 11.70
CA ARG A 215 16.45 -6.60 10.23
C ARG A 215 15.05 -6.27 9.71
N ILE A 216 14.00 -6.70 10.41
CA ILE A 216 12.62 -6.44 10.02
C ILE A 216 12.24 -4.97 10.32
N SER A 217 12.71 -4.43 11.44
CA SER A 217 12.37 -3.06 11.87
C SER A 217 13.18 -1.96 11.17
N PHE A 218 14.26 -2.32 10.48
CA PHE A 218 15.22 -1.38 9.89
C PHE A 218 14.61 -0.26 9.02
N PRO A 219 13.65 -0.52 8.10
CA PRO A 219 13.07 0.55 7.28
C PRO A 219 12.34 1.61 8.11
N PHE A 220 11.55 1.20 9.11
CA PHE A 220 10.87 2.11 10.01
C PHE A 220 11.87 2.94 10.83
N GLY A 221 12.99 2.31 11.18
CA GLY A 221 14.05 2.99 11.90
C GLY A 221 14.74 4.08 11.07
N LEU A 222 14.98 3.81 9.78
CA LEU A 222 15.54 4.82 8.88
C LEU A 222 14.60 6.02 8.69
N ILE A 223 13.29 5.81 8.59
CA ILE A 223 12.32 6.92 8.48
C ILE A 223 12.45 7.84 9.70
N LYS A 224 12.41 7.28 10.91
CA LYS A 224 12.55 8.06 12.14
C LYS A 224 13.92 8.76 12.23
N LEU A 225 15.01 8.10 11.81
CA LEU A 225 16.35 8.70 11.77
C LEU A 225 16.35 9.97 10.91
N TRP A 226 15.86 9.84 9.68
CA TRP A 226 15.84 10.94 8.73
C TRP A 226 14.95 12.09 9.20
N LEU A 227 13.81 11.80 9.82
CA LEU A 227 12.96 12.85 10.40
C LEU A 227 13.65 13.61 11.55
N SER A 228 14.34 12.89 12.44
CA SER A 228 15.11 13.53 13.51
C SER A 228 16.19 14.44 12.95
N TRP A 229 16.88 14.02 11.89
CA TRP A 229 17.92 14.82 11.25
C TRP A 229 17.34 16.04 10.55
N ALA A 230 16.28 15.87 9.74
CA ALA A 230 15.63 16.97 9.03
C ALA A 230 15.21 18.13 9.96
N LEU A 231 14.80 17.82 11.20
CA LEU A 231 14.28 18.81 12.15
C LEU A 231 15.31 19.39 13.13
N LYS A 232 16.47 18.75 13.32
CA LYS A 232 17.39 19.06 14.43
C LYS A 232 18.85 19.19 14.05
N ILE A 233 19.27 18.68 12.89
CA ILE A 233 20.69 18.69 12.51
C ILE A 233 21.22 20.11 12.30
N ASP A 234 20.37 21.00 11.84
CA ASP A 234 20.63 22.42 11.64
C ASP A 234 20.99 23.14 12.95
N ILE A 235 20.28 22.87 14.05
CA ILE A 235 20.58 23.40 15.39
C ILE A 235 21.93 22.89 15.88
N VAL A 236 22.23 21.59 15.67
CA VAL A 236 23.52 21.01 16.06
C VAL A 236 24.66 21.65 15.28
N ILE A 237 24.53 21.78 13.96
CA ILE A 237 25.54 22.45 13.12
C ILE A 237 25.69 23.92 13.50
N LEU A 238 24.58 24.63 13.79
CA LEU A 238 24.61 26.02 14.25
C LEU A 238 25.44 26.19 15.52
N SER A 239 25.33 25.25 16.47
CA SER A 239 26.09 25.27 17.73
C SER A 239 27.61 25.14 17.55
N TRP A 240 28.08 24.65 16.40
CA TRP A 240 29.52 24.50 16.13
C TRP A 240 30.19 25.79 15.68
N PHE A 241 29.44 26.68 15.05
CA PHE A 241 30.00 27.86 14.38
C PHE A 241 29.57 29.17 15.03
N TRP A 242 28.50 29.17 15.81
CA TRP A 242 27.88 30.37 16.35
C TRP A 242 27.53 30.23 17.84
N PHE A 243 27.26 31.36 18.47
CA PHE A 243 26.93 31.45 19.90
C PHE A 243 25.59 30.77 20.23
N GLU A 244 25.48 30.34 21.49
CA GLU A 244 24.31 29.63 22.02
C GLU A 244 23.01 30.44 21.89
N GLN A 245 23.09 31.78 22.01
CA GLN A 245 21.93 32.65 21.84
C GLN A 245 21.28 32.50 20.46
N MET A 246 22.07 32.28 19.40
CA MET A 246 21.52 32.08 18.05
C MET A 246 20.72 30.78 17.96
N ALA A 247 21.18 29.71 18.63
CA ALA A 247 20.42 28.47 18.76
C ALA A 247 19.16 28.67 19.60
N GLY A 248 19.20 29.54 20.61
CA GLY A 248 18.04 29.95 21.40
C GLY A 248 16.98 30.67 20.57
N TRP A 249 17.37 31.69 19.80
CA TRP A 249 16.45 32.41 18.90
C TRP A 249 15.85 31.51 17.83
N TYR A 250 16.68 30.69 17.18
CA TYR A 250 16.23 29.75 16.17
C TYR A 250 15.31 28.66 16.75
N GLY A 251 15.66 28.13 17.93
CA GLY A 251 14.85 27.18 18.68
C GLY A 251 13.49 27.75 19.08
N ALA A 252 13.44 29.03 19.48
CA ALA A 252 12.20 29.70 19.85
C ALA A 252 11.26 29.86 18.64
N ALA A 253 11.80 30.19 17.46
CA ALA A 253 11.03 30.20 16.22
C ALA A 253 10.48 28.79 15.90
N TYR A 254 11.30 27.75 15.99
CA TYR A 254 10.88 26.36 15.79
C TYR A 254 9.80 25.90 16.78
N ALA A 255 9.81 26.39 18.03
CA ALA A 255 8.80 26.03 19.02
C ALA A 255 7.38 26.42 18.55
N ILE A 256 7.23 27.56 17.86
CA ILE A 256 5.97 27.99 17.24
C ILE A 256 5.59 27.05 16.09
N ILE A 257 6.55 26.72 15.20
CA ILE A 257 6.32 25.78 14.09
C ILE A 257 5.82 24.43 14.62
N LEU A 258 6.49 23.87 15.63
CA LEU A 258 6.10 22.62 16.26
C LEU A 258 4.71 22.71 16.89
N GLY A 259 4.39 23.82 17.55
CA GLY A 259 3.06 24.08 18.09
C GLY A 259 1.94 24.02 17.04
N VAL A 260 2.18 24.56 15.84
CA VAL A 260 1.20 24.54 14.73
C VAL A 260 1.10 23.15 14.08
N THR A 261 2.22 22.46 13.88
CA THR A 261 2.26 21.13 13.22
C THR A 261 1.55 20.03 13.99
N VAL A 262 1.27 20.23 15.29
CA VAL A 262 0.43 19.33 16.09
C VAL A 262 -0.90 19.04 15.38
N ILE A 263 -1.50 20.04 14.74
CA ILE A 263 -2.76 19.89 14.00
C ILE A 263 -2.61 18.84 12.88
N SER A 264 -1.58 18.96 12.04
CA SER A 264 -1.29 18.01 10.96
C SER A 264 -0.99 16.61 11.47
N THR A 265 -0.14 16.51 12.50
CA THR A 265 0.23 15.20 13.07
C THR A 265 -0.99 14.49 13.65
N SER A 266 -1.88 15.21 14.35
CA SER A 266 -3.12 14.66 14.90
C SER A 266 -4.07 14.16 13.81
N ILE A 267 -4.25 14.95 12.74
CA ILE A 267 -5.08 14.55 11.60
C ILE A 267 -4.46 13.34 10.90
N SER A 268 -3.17 13.38 10.56
CA SER A 268 -2.51 12.34 9.79
C SER A 268 -2.40 11.01 10.55
N THR A 269 -2.12 11.05 11.86
CA THR A 269 -2.09 9.85 12.71
C THR A 269 -3.47 9.23 12.90
N ALA A 270 -4.52 10.05 13.04
CA ALA A 270 -5.90 9.56 13.12
C ALA A 270 -6.38 8.97 11.78
N LEU A 271 -5.97 9.56 10.66
CA LEU A 271 -6.34 9.11 9.32
C LEU A 271 -5.54 7.91 8.83
N TYR A 272 -4.31 7.70 9.31
CA TYR A 272 -3.43 6.63 8.82
C TYR A 272 -4.08 5.22 8.83
N PRO A 273 -4.72 4.75 9.92
CA PRO A 273 -5.38 3.45 9.93
C PRO A 273 -6.56 3.39 8.94
N SER A 274 -7.31 4.48 8.80
CA SER A 274 -8.44 4.58 7.88
C SER A 274 -7.97 4.56 6.42
N LEU A 275 -6.93 5.32 6.09
CA LEU A 275 -6.30 5.32 4.77
C LEU A 275 -5.71 3.96 4.41
N SER A 276 -5.07 3.28 5.37
CA SER A 276 -4.54 1.93 5.17
C SER A 276 -5.66 0.90 4.93
N ARG A 277 -6.79 1.02 5.63
CA ARG A 277 -7.95 0.12 5.47
C ARG A 277 -8.71 0.40 4.17
N GLN A 278 -9.01 1.66 3.87
CA GLN A 278 -9.62 2.06 2.60
C GLN A 278 -8.75 1.73 1.39
N PHE A 279 -7.42 1.73 1.54
CA PHE A 279 -6.52 1.21 0.50
C PHE A 279 -6.71 -0.29 0.26
N ALA A 280 -6.95 -1.07 1.32
CA ALA A 280 -7.23 -2.50 1.20
C ALA A 280 -8.64 -2.80 0.66
N GLU A 281 -9.64 -1.99 1.03
CA GLU A 281 -11.06 -2.25 0.76
C GLU A 281 -11.59 -1.53 -0.50
N HIS A 282 -11.22 -0.26 -0.75
CA HIS A 282 -11.80 0.60 -1.79
C HIS A 282 -10.74 1.49 -2.49
N PRO A 283 -9.77 0.92 -3.24
CA PRO A 283 -8.68 1.68 -3.83
C PRO A 283 -9.09 2.71 -4.90
N ALA A 284 -10.33 2.67 -5.39
CA ALA A 284 -10.87 3.60 -6.40
C ALA A 284 -11.34 4.96 -5.82
N SER A 285 -11.73 5.02 -4.54
CA SER A 285 -12.12 6.28 -3.87
C SER A 285 -10.93 7.07 -3.35
N LEU A 286 -9.74 6.46 -3.31
CA LEU A 286 -8.51 7.06 -2.78
C LEU A 286 -8.13 8.40 -3.42
N PRO A 287 -8.18 8.60 -4.75
CA PRO A 287 -7.84 9.90 -5.32
C PRO A 287 -8.76 11.02 -4.82
N GLN A 288 -10.04 10.73 -4.59
CA GLN A 288 -11.00 11.72 -4.09
C GLN A 288 -10.73 12.06 -2.62
N ILE A 289 -10.52 11.04 -1.78
CA ILE A 289 -10.21 11.20 -0.35
C ILE A 289 -8.86 11.91 -0.17
N TYR A 290 -7.86 11.54 -0.97
CA TYR A 290 -6.56 12.20 -1.02
C TYR A 290 -6.69 13.69 -1.36
N ARG A 291 -7.43 14.03 -2.42
CA ARG A 291 -7.65 15.43 -2.83
C ARG A 291 -8.37 16.23 -1.74
N GLN A 292 -9.34 15.62 -1.07
CA GLN A 292 -10.13 16.27 -0.04
C GLN A 292 -9.31 16.55 1.23
N ILE A 293 -8.56 15.57 1.73
CA ILE A 293 -7.68 15.76 2.89
C ILE A 293 -6.62 16.80 2.58
N LEU A 294 -5.97 16.72 1.42
CA LEU A 294 -4.94 17.66 1.00
C LEU A 294 -5.47 19.09 0.88
N LYS A 295 -6.67 19.26 0.33
CA LYS A 295 -7.38 20.55 0.30
C LYS A 295 -7.59 21.11 1.71
N TYR A 296 -8.05 20.31 2.66
CA TYR A 296 -8.28 20.77 4.05
C TYR A 296 -6.97 21.12 4.77
N LEU A 297 -5.91 20.33 4.59
CA LEU A 297 -4.60 20.66 5.15
C LEU A 297 -4.07 22.00 4.62
N LEU A 298 -4.27 22.30 3.34
CA LEU A 298 -3.90 23.58 2.72
C LEU A 298 -4.77 24.73 3.22
N VAL A 299 -6.09 24.53 3.32
CA VAL A 299 -7.04 25.51 3.85
C VAL A 299 -6.71 25.91 5.29
N ILE A 300 -6.14 25.00 6.08
CA ILE A 300 -5.74 25.27 7.46
C ILE A 300 -4.33 25.90 7.52
N SER A 301 -3.35 25.33 6.81
CA SER A 301 -1.94 25.73 6.95
C SER A 301 -1.59 27.06 6.30
N LEU A 302 -2.15 27.39 5.13
CA LEU A 302 -1.86 28.63 4.41
C LEU A 302 -2.25 29.92 5.15
N PRO A 303 -3.45 30.06 5.75
CA PRO A 303 -3.80 31.29 6.48
C PRO A 303 -2.96 31.48 7.75
N ILE A 304 -2.62 30.38 8.44
CA ILE A 304 -1.70 30.41 9.59
C ILE A 304 -0.33 30.94 9.13
N THR A 305 0.14 30.44 7.98
CA THR A 305 1.40 30.86 7.38
C THR A 305 1.38 32.33 7.00
N GLY A 306 0.40 32.79 6.21
CA GLY A 306 0.30 34.17 5.77
C GLY A 306 0.10 35.17 6.92
N GLY A 307 -0.70 34.80 7.92
CA GLY A 307 -0.91 35.61 9.12
C GLY A 307 0.35 35.77 9.95
N ILE A 308 0.99 34.67 10.33
CA ILE A 308 2.22 34.71 11.15
C ILE A 308 3.39 35.33 10.37
N PHE A 309 3.48 35.12 9.06
CA PHE A 309 4.53 35.70 8.21
C PHE A 309 4.61 37.23 8.36
N LEU A 310 3.46 37.91 8.32
CA LEU A 310 3.41 39.38 8.45
C LEU A 310 3.47 39.86 9.91
N THR A 311 3.08 39.02 10.87
CA THR A 311 2.99 39.40 12.29
C THR A 311 4.04 38.70 13.16
N ALA A 312 5.15 38.23 12.57
CA ALA A 312 6.17 37.43 13.26
C ALA A 312 6.76 38.17 14.47
N ASP A 313 7.10 39.44 14.32
CA ASP A 313 7.62 40.29 15.40
C ASP A 313 6.63 40.40 16.58
N HIS A 314 5.34 40.55 16.28
CA HIS A 314 4.29 40.65 17.29
C HIS A 314 4.13 39.33 18.05
N TRP A 315 4.16 38.20 17.36
CA TRP A 315 4.08 36.87 18.00
C TRP A 315 5.28 36.60 18.89
N ILE A 316 6.50 36.87 18.43
CA ILE A 316 7.71 36.67 19.22
C ILE A 316 7.72 37.55 20.46
N ASN A 317 7.39 38.85 20.31
CA ASN A 317 7.34 39.76 21.45
C ASN A 317 6.22 39.39 22.45
N LEU A 318 5.06 38.96 21.96
CA LEU A 318 3.95 38.54 22.81
C LEU A 318 4.29 37.27 23.61
N LEU A 319 4.86 36.27 22.94
CA LEU A 319 5.09 34.95 23.53
C LEU A 319 6.39 34.91 24.34
N TYR A 320 7.47 35.50 23.84
CA TYR A 320 8.81 35.31 24.40
C TYR A 320 9.42 36.60 24.96
N GLY A 321 8.99 37.76 24.46
CA GLY A 321 9.49 39.07 24.89
C GLY A 321 10.67 39.59 24.06
N PRO A 322 11.17 40.79 24.41
CA PRO A 322 12.06 41.56 23.54
C PRO A 322 13.45 40.93 23.33
N ASN A 323 13.94 40.14 24.29
CA ASN A 323 15.25 39.46 24.17
C ASN A 323 15.27 38.45 23.00
N PHE A 324 14.10 37.99 22.56
CA PHE A 324 13.97 37.07 21.44
C PHE A 324 13.66 37.77 20.11
N ALA A 325 13.71 39.11 20.02
CA ALA A 325 13.39 39.83 18.79
C ALA A 325 14.06 39.27 17.51
N PRO A 326 15.34 38.84 17.52
CA PRO A 326 15.96 38.24 16.33
C PRO A 326 15.27 36.94 15.83
N ALA A 327 14.58 36.22 16.72
CA ALA A 327 13.81 35.03 16.38
C ALA A 327 12.65 35.32 15.42
N ALA A 328 12.18 36.57 15.35
CA ALA A 328 11.10 36.95 14.44
C ALA A 328 11.51 36.86 12.97
N THR A 329 12.77 37.20 12.65
CA THR A 329 13.32 36.98 11.31
C THR A 329 13.34 35.49 10.98
N ALA A 330 13.80 34.64 11.90
CA ALA A 330 13.77 33.18 11.71
C ALA A 330 12.34 32.65 11.52
N LEU A 331 11.40 33.10 12.34
CA LEU A 331 9.98 32.70 12.30
C LEU A 331 9.33 33.08 10.97
N SER A 332 9.57 34.31 10.48
CA SER A 332 9.01 34.77 9.20
C SER A 332 9.46 33.89 8.02
N ILE A 333 10.67 33.31 8.09
CA ILE A 333 11.16 32.40 7.06
C ILE A 333 10.63 30.98 7.30
N LEU A 334 10.81 30.44 8.51
CA LEU A 334 10.44 29.08 8.86
C LEU A 334 8.93 28.83 8.71
N ILE A 335 8.08 29.82 8.92
CA ILE A 335 6.63 29.63 8.80
C ILE A 335 6.22 29.23 7.39
N LEU A 336 6.99 29.62 6.36
CA LEU A 336 6.77 29.19 4.98
C LEU A 336 6.94 27.67 4.79
N ALA A 337 7.61 26.98 5.72
CA ALA A 337 7.71 25.53 5.73
C ALA A 337 6.44 24.84 6.26
N VAL A 338 5.55 25.53 7.00
CA VAL A 338 4.37 24.90 7.62
C VAL A 338 3.46 24.20 6.61
N PRO A 339 3.04 24.82 5.49
CA PRO A 339 2.22 24.14 4.50
C PRO A 339 2.98 22.95 3.88
N LEU A 340 4.29 23.10 3.68
CA LEU A 340 5.13 22.03 3.12
C LEU A 340 5.23 20.84 4.07
N LEU A 341 5.40 21.08 5.37
CA LEU A 341 5.44 20.05 6.42
C LEU A 341 4.11 19.28 6.50
N PHE A 342 2.97 19.99 6.41
CA PHE A 342 1.65 19.36 6.40
C PHE A 342 1.49 18.43 5.20
N ILE A 343 1.92 18.89 4.02
CA ILE A 343 1.85 18.14 2.77
C ILE A 343 2.84 16.95 2.78
N SER A 344 4.09 17.17 3.19
CA SER A 344 5.14 16.14 3.20
C SER A 344 4.81 15.05 4.21
N GLU A 345 4.27 15.40 5.36
CA GLU A 345 3.75 14.45 6.34
C GLU A 345 2.62 13.60 5.77
N PHE A 346 1.60 14.23 5.18
CA PHE A 346 0.46 13.52 4.59
C PHE A 346 0.90 12.58 3.45
N PHE A 347 1.81 13.02 2.57
CA PHE A 347 2.34 12.18 1.50
C PHE A 347 3.16 11.01 2.02
N ARG A 348 3.96 11.23 3.06
CA ARG A 348 4.69 10.15 3.74
C ARG A 348 3.69 9.11 4.26
N TYR A 349 2.66 9.51 5.02
CA TYR A 349 1.65 8.57 5.50
C TYR A 349 0.89 7.84 4.38
N THR A 350 0.65 8.52 3.25
CA THR A 350 0.07 7.90 2.05
C THR A 350 1.00 6.83 1.45
N LEU A 351 2.31 7.10 1.35
CA LEU A 351 3.29 6.12 0.88
C LEU A 351 3.42 4.92 1.82
N LEU A 352 3.34 5.13 3.14
CA LEU A 352 3.33 4.03 4.12
C LEU A 352 2.05 3.19 3.99
N ALA A 353 0.88 3.84 3.87
CA ALA A 353 -0.40 3.14 3.73
C ALA A 353 -0.50 2.31 2.44
N THR A 354 0.26 2.68 1.40
CA THR A 354 0.32 1.97 0.11
C THR A 354 1.45 0.93 0.02
N ASN A 355 2.10 0.59 1.14
CA ASN A 355 3.26 -0.33 1.21
C ASN A 355 4.44 0.09 0.30
N ARG A 356 4.70 1.40 0.22
CA ARG A 356 5.81 2.01 -0.53
C ARG A 356 6.81 2.71 0.41
N GLU A 357 7.04 2.15 1.59
CA GLU A 357 7.92 2.71 2.62
C GLU A 357 9.36 2.93 2.14
N HIS A 358 9.85 2.08 1.23
CA HIS A 358 11.19 2.22 0.64
C HIS A 358 11.33 3.51 -0.20
N ILE A 359 10.26 3.98 -0.84
CA ILE A 359 10.23 5.27 -1.54
C ILE A 359 10.26 6.39 -0.50
N ALA A 360 9.46 6.29 0.56
CA ALA A 360 9.45 7.26 1.63
C ALA A 360 10.85 7.45 2.26
N VAL A 361 11.55 6.35 2.55
CA VAL A 361 12.93 6.35 3.06
C VAL A 361 13.89 7.03 2.08
N ARG A 362 13.81 6.70 0.78
CA ARG A 362 14.71 7.24 -0.24
C ARG A 362 14.56 8.74 -0.42
N GLU A 363 13.34 9.23 -0.64
CA GLU A 363 13.12 10.66 -0.91
C GLU A 363 13.43 11.52 0.31
N LEU A 364 13.09 11.02 1.51
CA LEU A 364 13.45 11.69 2.76
C LEU A 364 14.97 11.72 2.95
N GLY A 365 15.66 10.62 2.65
CA GLY A 365 17.13 10.56 2.69
C GLY A 365 17.80 11.56 1.74
N TRP A 366 17.26 11.76 0.54
CA TRP A 366 17.77 12.79 -0.38
C TRP A 366 17.56 14.21 0.14
N SER A 367 16.39 14.51 0.71
CA SER A 367 16.12 15.80 1.33
C SER A 367 17.06 16.07 2.52
N VAL A 368 17.26 15.09 3.41
CA VAL A 368 18.19 15.20 4.56
C VAL A 368 19.63 15.38 4.11
N LEU A 369 20.08 14.63 3.09
CA LEU A 369 21.43 14.79 2.56
C LEU A 369 21.65 16.22 2.03
N LEU A 370 20.69 16.75 1.26
CA LEU A 370 20.74 18.12 0.78
C LEU A 370 20.75 19.12 1.95
N ASN A 371 19.90 18.90 2.96
CA ASN A 371 19.82 19.73 4.16
C ASN A 371 21.17 19.81 4.88
N VAL A 372 21.81 18.67 5.17
CA VAL A 372 23.12 18.62 5.85
C VAL A 372 24.20 19.31 5.02
N LEU A 373 24.27 19.05 3.72
CA LEU A 373 25.28 19.66 2.84
C LEU A 373 25.13 21.18 2.74
N LEU A 374 23.90 21.67 2.58
CA LEU A 374 23.63 23.11 2.54
C LEU A 374 23.92 23.77 3.89
N ASN A 375 23.56 23.10 5.01
CA ASN A 375 23.80 23.61 6.35
C ASN A 375 25.29 23.75 6.64
N LEU A 376 26.09 22.70 6.35
CA LEU A 376 27.55 22.76 6.51
C LEU A 376 28.20 23.85 5.66
N TRP A 377 27.60 24.22 4.53
CA TRP A 377 28.15 25.24 3.64
C TRP A 377 27.72 26.67 4.00
N LEU A 378 26.45 26.89 4.32
CA LEU A 378 25.86 28.23 4.45
C LEU A 378 25.70 28.70 5.89
N ILE A 379 25.50 27.81 6.87
CA ILE A 379 25.41 28.21 8.29
C ILE A 379 26.67 28.95 8.75
N PRO A 380 27.91 28.52 8.43
CA PRO A 380 29.11 29.26 8.85
C PRO A 380 29.16 30.71 8.36
N ARG A 381 28.42 31.05 7.29
CA ARG A 381 28.44 32.39 6.67
C ARG A 381 27.25 33.25 7.08
N TYR A 382 26.08 32.65 7.28
CA TYR A 382 24.81 33.36 7.43
C TYR A 382 24.03 32.98 8.70
N GLY A 383 24.60 32.13 9.56
CA GLY A 383 24.02 31.75 10.85
C GLY A 383 22.64 31.10 10.73
N PHE A 384 21.75 31.42 11.68
CA PHE A 384 20.42 30.83 11.78
C PHE A 384 19.47 31.22 10.63
N ILE A 385 19.74 32.33 9.92
CA ILE A 385 18.95 32.73 8.76
C ILE A 385 19.14 31.72 7.62
N ALA A 386 20.39 31.26 7.39
CA ALA A 386 20.63 30.18 6.44
C ALA A 386 19.92 28.89 6.85
N ALA A 387 19.98 28.51 8.13
CA ALA A 387 19.27 27.33 8.63
C ALA A 387 17.77 27.40 8.33
N ALA A 388 17.13 28.55 8.60
CA ALA A 388 15.71 28.77 8.31
C ALA A 388 15.37 28.61 6.81
N VAL A 389 16.17 29.23 5.93
CA VAL A 389 15.96 29.15 4.47
C VAL A 389 16.17 27.73 3.95
N ILE A 390 17.20 27.04 4.44
CA ILE A 390 17.53 25.68 4.03
C ILE A 390 16.39 24.73 4.39
N THR A 391 15.82 24.84 5.58
CA THR A 391 14.67 24.04 6.01
C THR A 391 13.50 24.17 5.03
N VAL A 392 13.12 25.40 4.65
CA VAL A 392 12.05 25.66 3.68
C VAL A 392 12.38 25.02 2.32
N ILE A 393 13.61 25.19 1.83
CA ILE A 393 14.06 24.62 0.55
C ILE A 393 14.00 23.09 0.59
N THR A 394 14.49 22.47 1.66
CA THR A 394 14.59 21.01 1.76
C THR A 394 13.22 20.36 1.92
N GLU A 395 12.28 21.03 2.59
CA GLU A 395 10.88 20.62 2.63
C GLU A 395 10.20 20.78 1.27
N ALA A 396 10.45 21.87 0.54
CA ALA A 396 9.91 22.06 -0.81
C ALA A 396 10.40 20.97 -1.77
N VAL A 397 11.69 20.63 -1.70
CA VAL A 397 12.28 19.52 -2.45
C VAL A 397 11.63 18.19 -2.05
N LEU A 398 11.42 17.93 -0.76
CA LEU A 398 10.77 16.70 -0.30
C LEU A 398 9.33 16.57 -0.81
N VAL A 399 8.54 17.65 -0.72
CA VAL A 399 7.19 17.71 -1.28
C VAL A 399 7.21 17.44 -2.78
N PHE A 400 8.13 18.05 -3.52
CA PHE A 400 8.29 17.80 -4.95
C PHE A 400 8.62 16.34 -5.26
N LEU A 401 9.57 15.74 -4.54
CA LEU A 401 9.95 14.34 -4.71
C LEU A 401 8.75 13.41 -4.44
N TYR A 402 7.98 13.65 -3.39
CA TYR A 402 6.77 12.89 -3.10
C TYR A 402 5.67 13.09 -4.15
N LEU A 403 5.40 14.33 -4.57
CA LEU A 403 4.45 14.62 -5.65
C LEU A 403 4.83 13.90 -6.93
N TRP A 404 6.12 13.88 -7.26
CA TRP A 404 6.61 13.17 -8.42
C TRP A 404 6.22 11.69 -8.32
N GLN A 405 6.52 11.01 -7.21
CA GLN A 405 6.17 9.59 -7.08
C GLN A 405 4.67 9.34 -7.14
N LEU A 406 3.88 10.20 -6.51
CA LEU A 406 2.43 10.08 -6.42
C LEU A 406 1.67 10.56 -7.67
N ARG A 407 2.35 11.17 -8.65
CA ARG A 407 1.70 11.72 -9.86
C ARG A 407 0.95 10.68 -10.67
N TYR A 408 1.43 9.44 -10.67
CA TYR A 408 0.83 8.33 -11.40
C TYR A 408 -0.44 7.81 -10.71
N ASP A 409 -0.55 8.00 -9.39
CA ASP A 409 -1.70 7.54 -8.62
C ASP A 409 -2.80 8.62 -8.55
N PHE A 410 -2.45 9.91 -8.55
CA PHE A 410 -3.41 11.00 -8.26
C PHE A 410 -3.48 12.14 -9.28
N GLY A 411 -2.52 12.22 -10.22
CA GLY A 411 -2.45 13.22 -11.29
C GLY A 411 -1.91 14.60 -10.85
N LEU A 412 -0.86 15.09 -11.52
CA LEU A 412 -0.18 16.35 -11.20
C LEU A 412 -1.08 17.59 -11.37
N VAL A 413 -1.91 17.62 -12.42
CA VAL A 413 -2.80 18.74 -12.74
C VAL A 413 -3.84 18.97 -11.65
N SER A 414 -4.29 17.90 -10.97
CA SER A 414 -5.24 18.05 -9.88
C SER A 414 -4.63 18.72 -8.65
N PHE A 415 -3.35 18.51 -8.38
CA PHE A 415 -2.69 19.10 -7.22
C PHE A 415 -2.62 20.63 -7.34
N LEU A 416 -2.22 21.13 -8.51
CA LEU A 416 -2.15 22.57 -8.76
C LEU A 416 -3.52 23.23 -8.65
N ASN A 417 -4.58 22.59 -9.15
CA ASN A 417 -5.94 23.12 -9.05
C ASN A 417 -6.43 23.26 -7.60
N ILE A 418 -5.97 22.40 -6.69
CA ILE A 418 -6.33 22.46 -5.27
C ILE A 418 -5.65 23.65 -4.58
N LEU A 419 -4.48 24.09 -5.04
CA LEU A 419 -3.71 25.18 -4.43
C LEU A 419 -4.25 26.58 -4.77
N VAL A 420 -4.78 26.78 -5.97
CA VAL A 420 -5.07 28.13 -6.50
C VAL A 420 -6.01 28.93 -5.58
N ARG A 421 -7.14 28.34 -5.16
CA ARG A 421 -8.17 29.07 -4.39
C ARG A 421 -7.72 29.35 -2.94
N PRO A 422 -7.17 28.38 -2.19
CA PRO A 422 -6.61 28.66 -0.87
C PRO A 422 -5.50 29.71 -0.89
N VAL A 423 -4.58 29.66 -1.86
CA VAL A 423 -3.50 30.65 -1.98
C VAL A 423 -4.08 32.05 -2.26
N ALA A 424 -5.04 32.18 -3.18
CA ALA A 424 -5.69 33.45 -3.45
C ALA A 424 -6.40 34.02 -2.20
N ALA A 425 -7.10 33.18 -1.43
CA ALA A 425 -7.72 33.59 -0.17
C ALA A 425 -6.68 34.04 0.87
N THR A 426 -5.55 33.33 0.97
CA THR A 426 -4.45 33.71 1.88
C THR A 426 -3.79 35.02 1.47
N LEU A 427 -3.59 35.28 0.17
CA LEU A 427 -3.08 36.57 -0.31
C LEU A 427 -4.03 37.73 0.06
N GLY A 428 -5.35 37.50 -0.04
CA GLY A 428 -6.34 38.48 0.41
C GLY A 428 -6.29 38.72 1.92
N LEU A 429 -6.14 37.67 2.74
CA LEU A 429 -5.87 37.81 4.18
C LEU A 429 -4.61 38.63 4.43
N MET A 430 -3.52 38.34 3.71
CA MET A 430 -2.25 39.03 3.89
C MET A 430 -2.38 40.52 3.57
N LEU A 431 -3.14 40.88 2.52
CA LEU A 431 -3.43 42.27 2.20
C LEU A 431 -4.17 42.98 3.36
N VAL A 432 -5.21 42.35 3.91
CA VAL A 432 -5.96 42.93 5.05
C VAL A 432 -5.08 43.09 6.29
N VAL A 433 -4.26 42.10 6.60
CA VAL A 433 -3.32 42.17 7.73
C VAL A 433 -2.27 43.26 7.51
N PHE A 434 -1.78 43.42 6.29
CA PHE A 434 -0.81 44.45 5.92
C PHE A 434 -1.38 45.87 6.08
N GLU A 435 -2.60 46.11 5.60
CA GLU A 435 -3.30 47.40 5.77
C GLU A 435 -3.57 47.73 7.25
N LEU A 436 -3.76 46.70 8.07
CA LEU A 436 -3.98 46.82 9.52
C LEU A 436 -2.67 46.73 10.33
N SER A 437 -1.51 46.86 9.70
CA SER A 437 -0.19 46.75 10.35
C SER A 437 0.01 47.74 11.50
N SER A 438 -0.67 48.88 11.49
CA SER A 438 -0.62 49.88 12.57
C SER A 438 -1.54 49.57 13.77
N THR A 439 -2.34 48.51 13.70
CA THR A 439 -3.29 48.11 14.76
C THR A 439 -2.74 46.99 15.64
N GLY A 440 -3.39 46.69 16.76
CA GLY A 440 -2.97 45.60 17.64
C GLY A 440 -3.13 44.21 17.02
N LEU A 441 -2.26 43.26 17.40
CA LEU A 441 -2.23 41.88 16.88
C LEU A 441 -3.61 41.20 16.90
N ILE A 442 -4.40 41.40 17.96
CA ILE A 442 -5.75 40.80 18.08
C ILE A 442 -6.65 41.25 16.93
N ILE A 443 -6.61 42.54 16.58
CA ILE A 443 -7.43 43.11 15.48
C ILE A 443 -6.95 42.54 14.15
N GLN A 444 -5.64 42.46 13.92
CA GLN A 444 -5.05 41.88 12.71
C GLN A 444 -5.47 40.41 12.52
N VAL A 445 -5.40 39.60 13.58
CA VAL A 445 -5.78 38.18 13.53
C VAL A 445 -7.28 38.02 13.27
N LEU A 446 -8.13 38.79 13.94
CA LEU A 446 -9.59 38.72 13.75
C LEU A 446 -10.01 39.18 12.36
N ALA A 447 -9.53 40.34 11.91
CA ALA A 447 -9.85 40.88 10.59
C ALA A 447 -9.29 40.00 9.46
N GLY A 448 -8.05 39.53 9.60
CA GLY A 448 -7.44 38.57 8.69
C GLY A 448 -8.25 37.27 8.61
N GLY A 449 -8.61 36.68 9.76
CA GLY A 449 -9.42 35.47 9.83
C GLY A 449 -10.80 35.61 9.16
N ILE A 450 -11.52 36.70 9.47
CA ILE A 450 -12.83 37.01 8.84
C ILE A 450 -12.68 37.17 7.33
N SER A 451 -11.66 37.90 6.87
CA SER A 451 -11.42 38.10 5.44
C SER A 451 -11.12 36.78 4.72
N TYR A 452 -10.33 35.90 5.33
CA TYR A 452 -9.99 34.59 4.77
C TYR A 452 -11.21 33.68 4.66
N ILE A 453 -12.01 33.58 5.72
CA ILE A 453 -13.25 32.78 5.73
C ILE A 453 -14.19 33.29 4.64
N THR A 454 -14.33 34.61 4.52
CA THR A 454 -15.15 35.25 3.48
C THR A 454 -14.64 34.91 2.08
N LEU A 455 -13.33 35.02 1.84
CA LEU A 455 -12.71 34.74 0.54
C LEU A 455 -12.78 33.25 0.17
N ILE A 456 -12.59 32.34 1.12
CA ILE A 456 -12.78 30.90 0.89
C ILE A 456 -14.18 30.59 0.40
N TRP A 457 -15.18 31.23 1.02
CA TRP A 457 -16.58 31.06 0.66
C TRP A 457 -16.87 31.66 -0.72
N LEU A 458 -16.43 32.90 -0.98
CA LEU A 458 -16.61 33.58 -2.26
C LEU A 458 -15.92 32.87 -3.43
N LEU A 459 -14.74 32.30 -3.21
CA LEU A 459 -13.99 31.54 -4.22
C LEU A 459 -14.56 30.13 -4.46
N GLY A 460 -15.59 29.72 -3.70
CA GLY A 460 -16.11 28.35 -3.75
C GLY A 460 -15.04 27.32 -3.40
N THR A 461 -14.17 27.64 -2.43
CA THR A 461 -13.11 26.71 -2.01
C THR A 461 -13.71 25.58 -1.19
N ILE A 462 -14.70 25.88 -0.35
CA ILE A 462 -15.52 24.91 0.39
C ILE A 462 -16.96 25.02 -0.13
N ASN A 463 -17.49 23.93 -0.69
CA ASN A 463 -18.83 23.82 -1.25
C ASN A 463 -19.78 23.11 -0.28
N ALA A 464 -21.09 23.14 -0.55
CA ALA A 464 -22.09 22.44 0.26
C ALA A 464 -21.84 20.92 0.36
N GLU A 465 -21.25 20.32 -0.69
CA GLU A 465 -20.83 18.91 -0.71
C GLU A 465 -19.69 18.61 0.29
N ASP A 466 -18.77 19.56 0.51
CA ASP A 466 -17.69 19.40 1.50
C ASP A 466 -18.25 19.41 2.92
N TYR A 467 -19.29 20.23 3.17
CA TYR A 467 -20.02 20.26 4.44
C TYR A 467 -20.74 18.92 4.70
N GLN A 468 -21.40 18.36 3.69
CA GLN A 468 -22.01 17.05 3.82
C GLN A 468 -20.95 15.97 4.08
N ALA A 469 -19.78 16.02 3.44
CA ALA A 469 -18.70 15.06 3.66
C ALA A 469 -17.97 15.20 5.02
N LEU A 470 -17.93 16.39 5.62
CA LEU A 470 -17.30 16.65 6.93
C LEU A 470 -18.17 16.20 8.11
N PHE A 471 -19.50 16.26 7.96
CA PHE A 471 -20.45 15.92 9.03
C PHE A 471 -21.16 14.58 8.82
N ASN A 472 -21.34 14.14 7.57
CA ASN A 472 -21.60 12.75 7.24
C ASN A 472 -20.26 12.09 6.92
N PHE A 473 -19.51 11.71 7.97
CA PHE A 473 -18.73 10.48 7.80
C PHE A 473 -19.75 9.44 7.34
N PRO A 474 -19.52 8.70 6.24
CA PRO A 474 -20.30 7.51 6.04
C PRO A 474 -20.09 6.71 7.32
N GLU A 475 -21.13 6.56 8.13
CA GLU A 475 -21.21 5.36 8.93
C GLU A 475 -20.85 4.26 7.92
N GLN A 476 -19.85 3.42 8.24
CA GLN A 476 -19.91 2.06 7.69
C GLN A 476 -21.39 1.71 7.74
N PRO A 477 -22.05 1.28 6.65
CA PRO A 477 -23.45 0.92 6.75
C PRO A 477 -23.50 -0.04 7.91
N ARG A 478 -24.01 0.46 9.05
CA ARG A 478 -24.33 -0.40 10.16
C ARG A 478 -25.28 -1.36 9.49
N GLY A 479 -25.24 -2.61 9.90
CA GLY A 479 -26.48 -3.37 9.89
C GLY A 479 -27.52 -2.61 10.72
N GLU A 480 -28.07 -1.50 10.20
CA GLU A 480 -29.46 -1.49 9.82
C GLU A 480 -29.68 -2.79 9.08
N THR A 481 -30.11 -3.78 9.86
CA THR A 481 -31.25 -4.57 9.43
C THR A 481 -32.12 -3.66 8.57
N MET A 482 -32.00 -3.82 7.25
CA MET A 482 -33.00 -3.42 6.29
C MET A 482 -34.26 -4.19 6.68
N SER A 483 -34.94 -3.70 7.71
CA SER A 483 -36.32 -4.07 8.04
C SER A 483 -37.30 -3.35 7.13
N ASN A 484 -36.80 -2.55 6.18
CA ASN A 484 -37.46 -2.30 4.91
C ASN A 484 -36.82 -3.12 3.81
N SER A 485 -36.78 -4.44 4.02
CA SER A 485 -37.16 -5.33 2.94
C SER A 485 -38.49 -4.82 2.39
N ARG A 486 -38.46 -4.08 1.26
CA ARG A 486 -39.36 -4.51 0.20
C ARG A 486 -39.07 -5.99 0.09
N GLN A 487 -40.02 -6.80 0.54
CA GLN A 487 -40.08 -8.21 0.22
C GLN A 487 -40.02 -8.30 -1.30
N LEU A 488 -38.81 -8.30 -1.85
CA LEU A 488 -38.54 -9.01 -3.07
C LEU A 488 -38.73 -10.44 -2.64
N GLN A 489 -39.95 -10.92 -2.88
CA GLN A 489 -40.22 -12.34 -2.96
C GLN A 489 -39.08 -12.95 -3.77
N PRO A 490 -38.54 -14.13 -3.39
CA PRO A 490 -37.60 -14.83 -4.23
C PRO A 490 -38.29 -15.02 -5.58
N ASP A 491 -37.87 -14.23 -6.56
CA ASP A 491 -38.27 -14.49 -7.93
C ASP A 491 -37.80 -15.91 -8.20
N LYS A 492 -38.66 -16.77 -8.76
CA LYS A 492 -38.42 -18.22 -8.88
C LYS A 492 -37.20 -18.57 -9.76
N SER A 493 -36.47 -17.59 -10.27
CA SER A 493 -35.33 -17.76 -11.16
C SER A 493 -34.01 -17.56 -10.42
N PRO A 494 -33.02 -18.48 -10.58
CA PRO A 494 -31.68 -18.28 -10.04
C PRO A 494 -31.02 -17.03 -10.66
N PHE A 495 -30.16 -16.34 -9.92
CA PHE A 495 -29.40 -15.19 -10.46
C PHE A 495 -28.07 -15.62 -11.09
N VAL A 496 -27.44 -16.66 -10.54
CA VAL A 496 -26.19 -17.23 -11.07
C VAL A 496 -26.42 -18.69 -11.50
N SER A 497 -26.00 -19.05 -12.70
CA SER A 497 -25.89 -20.45 -13.14
C SER A 497 -24.42 -20.83 -13.20
N ILE A 498 -24.03 -21.85 -12.45
CA ILE A 498 -22.71 -22.47 -12.56
C ILE A 498 -22.90 -23.76 -13.36
N PHE A 499 -22.05 -24.02 -14.34
CA PHE A 499 -22.02 -25.32 -14.98
C PHE A 499 -20.65 -26.00 -14.89
N ILE A 500 -20.68 -27.32 -14.71
CA ILE A 500 -19.49 -28.19 -14.64
C ILE A 500 -19.61 -29.22 -15.76
N LEU A 501 -18.60 -29.26 -16.62
CA LEU A 501 -18.47 -30.30 -17.65
C LEU A 501 -17.57 -31.40 -17.11
N VAL A 502 -18.06 -32.63 -17.18
CA VAL A 502 -17.47 -33.77 -16.46
C VAL A 502 -17.16 -34.90 -17.42
N TYR A 503 -15.93 -35.41 -17.37
CA TYR A 503 -15.53 -36.64 -18.04
C TYR A 503 -14.35 -37.28 -17.30
N ASN A 504 -14.60 -38.41 -16.65
CA ASN A 504 -13.59 -39.18 -15.92
C ASN A 504 -12.80 -38.37 -14.85
N THR A 505 -13.52 -37.72 -13.92
CA THR A 505 -12.95 -36.86 -12.88
C THR A 505 -13.25 -37.34 -11.45
N GLU A 506 -13.27 -38.67 -11.24
CA GLU A 506 -13.73 -39.27 -9.97
C GLU A 506 -12.98 -38.73 -8.74
N LYS A 507 -11.72 -38.32 -8.92
CA LYS A 507 -10.85 -37.81 -7.84
C LYS A 507 -11.24 -36.44 -7.31
N PHE A 508 -11.83 -35.58 -8.15
CA PHE A 508 -11.98 -34.16 -7.84
C PHE A 508 -13.44 -33.70 -7.82
N ILE A 509 -14.34 -34.45 -8.48
CA ILE A 509 -15.72 -34.01 -8.72
C ILE A 509 -16.49 -33.66 -7.44
N ASN A 510 -16.34 -34.43 -6.35
CA ASN A 510 -17.05 -34.12 -5.09
C ASN A 510 -16.63 -32.75 -4.55
N GLN A 511 -15.33 -32.42 -4.57
CA GLN A 511 -14.84 -31.13 -4.09
C GLN A 511 -15.33 -29.97 -4.96
N ALA A 512 -15.33 -30.15 -6.28
CA ALA A 512 -15.84 -29.13 -7.20
C ALA A 512 -17.31 -28.82 -6.90
N VAL A 513 -18.16 -29.85 -6.83
CA VAL A 513 -19.60 -29.72 -6.54
C VAL A 513 -19.83 -29.13 -5.14
N ASP A 514 -19.19 -29.68 -4.11
CA ASP A 514 -19.34 -29.22 -2.73
C ASP A 514 -18.89 -27.75 -2.57
N SER A 515 -17.88 -27.31 -3.32
CA SER A 515 -17.44 -25.91 -3.26
C SER A 515 -18.48 -24.91 -3.79
N VAL A 516 -19.32 -25.33 -4.73
CA VAL A 516 -20.43 -24.53 -5.25
C VAL A 516 -21.62 -24.56 -4.29
N LEU A 517 -21.94 -25.74 -3.74
CA LEU A 517 -23.07 -25.88 -2.81
C LEU A 517 -22.86 -25.13 -1.48
N ASN A 518 -21.61 -24.99 -1.05
CA ASN A 518 -21.24 -24.31 0.18
C ASN A 518 -20.95 -22.80 0.01
N GLN A 519 -21.38 -22.19 -1.10
CA GLN A 519 -21.20 -20.75 -1.31
C GLN A 519 -22.04 -19.92 -0.34
N THR A 520 -21.51 -18.79 0.09
CA THR A 520 -22.21 -17.83 0.98
C THR A 520 -23.44 -17.20 0.32
N TYR A 521 -23.41 -17.01 -1.00
CA TYR A 521 -24.55 -16.56 -1.79
C TYR A 521 -25.36 -17.76 -2.30
N GLN A 522 -26.66 -17.79 -1.98
CA GLN A 522 -27.52 -18.97 -2.17
C GLN A 522 -28.47 -18.88 -3.37
N ASN A 523 -28.57 -17.73 -4.05
CA ASN A 523 -29.45 -17.57 -5.22
C ASN A 523 -28.77 -18.03 -6.52
N PHE A 524 -28.43 -19.31 -6.59
CA PHE A 524 -27.79 -19.93 -7.75
C PHE A 524 -28.42 -21.28 -8.12
N GLU A 525 -28.10 -21.74 -9.32
CA GLU A 525 -28.28 -23.13 -9.76
C GLU A 525 -26.95 -23.72 -10.23
N LEU A 526 -26.84 -25.04 -10.13
CA LEU A 526 -25.68 -25.82 -10.58
C LEU A 526 -26.12 -26.84 -11.65
N ILE A 527 -25.53 -26.73 -12.83
CA ILE A 527 -25.77 -27.64 -13.96
C ILE A 527 -24.53 -28.51 -14.15
N ILE A 528 -24.70 -29.83 -14.14
CA ILE A 528 -23.60 -30.75 -14.35
C ILE A 528 -23.88 -31.55 -15.61
N VAL A 529 -22.93 -31.60 -16.55
CA VAL A 529 -23.03 -32.40 -17.78
C VAL A 529 -21.94 -33.46 -17.74
N ASP A 530 -22.34 -34.70 -17.44
CA ASP A 530 -21.48 -35.88 -17.53
C ASP A 530 -21.44 -36.35 -18.98
N ASP A 531 -20.31 -36.09 -19.65
CA ASP A 531 -20.10 -36.35 -21.07
C ASP A 531 -19.67 -37.80 -21.34
N GLY A 532 -20.39 -38.75 -20.73
CA GLY A 532 -20.16 -40.19 -20.87
C GLY A 532 -18.97 -40.74 -20.08
N SER A 533 -18.82 -40.36 -18.80
CA SER A 533 -17.77 -40.91 -17.92
C SER A 533 -17.84 -42.44 -17.81
N THR A 534 -16.68 -43.06 -17.76
CA THR A 534 -16.48 -44.52 -17.67
C THR A 534 -15.86 -44.96 -16.34
N ASP A 535 -15.44 -44.03 -15.49
CA ASP A 535 -14.94 -44.27 -14.13
C ASP A 535 -16.05 -44.10 -13.07
N ASN A 536 -15.71 -43.99 -11.78
CA ASN A 536 -16.73 -43.84 -10.73
C ASN A 536 -17.38 -42.45 -10.66
N THR A 537 -17.07 -41.53 -11.58
CA THR A 537 -17.59 -40.16 -11.57
C THR A 537 -19.12 -40.12 -11.57
N THR A 538 -19.76 -40.89 -12.46
CA THR A 538 -21.22 -40.97 -12.55
C THR A 538 -21.84 -41.46 -11.23
N GLN A 539 -21.17 -42.39 -10.51
CA GLN A 539 -21.63 -42.86 -9.21
C GLN A 539 -21.55 -41.77 -8.14
N TYR A 540 -20.51 -40.93 -8.17
CA TYR A 540 -20.39 -39.79 -7.25
C TYR A 540 -21.42 -38.71 -7.54
N LEU A 541 -21.71 -38.42 -8.81
CA LEU A 541 -22.73 -37.46 -9.20
C LEU A 541 -24.14 -37.85 -8.76
N LYS A 542 -24.48 -39.15 -8.73
CA LYS A 542 -25.79 -39.64 -8.28
C LYS A 542 -26.17 -39.18 -6.86
N LYS A 543 -25.20 -38.86 -6.00
CA LYS A 543 -25.45 -38.32 -4.64
C LYS A 543 -26.13 -36.96 -4.65
N TYR A 544 -26.01 -36.20 -5.74
CA TYR A 544 -26.53 -34.85 -5.88
C TYR A 544 -27.81 -34.78 -6.72
N ASN A 545 -28.32 -35.90 -7.24
CA ASN A 545 -29.53 -35.94 -8.08
C ASN A 545 -30.77 -35.36 -7.38
N ASP A 546 -30.85 -35.51 -6.06
CA ASP A 546 -31.99 -35.04 -5.26
C ASP A 546 -31.78 -33.63 -4.67
N HIS A 547 -30.66 -32.98 -4.96
CA HIS A 547 -30.37 -31.65 -4.43
C HIS A 547 -31.19 -30.58 -5.17
N PRO A 548 -31.93 -29.69 -4.48
CA PRO A 548 -32.90 -28.78 -5.10
C PRO A 548 -32.29 -27.75 -6.07
N GLN A 549 -30.99 -27.47 -5.94
CA GLN A 549 -30.27 -26.52 -6.79
C GLN A 549 -29.41 -27.19 -7.87
N VAL A 550 -29.37 -28.53 -7.94
CA VAL A 550 -28.50 -29.27 -8.88
C VAL A 550 -29.34 -29.92 -9.97
N THR A 551 -28.92 -29.77 -11.22
CA THR A 551 -29.47 -30.51 -12.36
C THR A 551 -28.34 -31.22 -13.08
N ILE A 552 -28.46 -32.54 -13.25
CA ILE A 552 -27.41 -33.36 -13.87
C ILE A 552 -27.93 -33.98 -15.17
N PHE A 553 -27.15 -33.82 -16.24
CA PHE A 553 -27.38 -34.43 -17.54
C PHE A 553 -26.31 -35.48 -17.81
N TYR A 554 -26.73 -36.66 -18.25
CA TYR A 554 -25.84 -37.77 -18.56
C TYR A 554 -25.90 -38.04 -20.06
N ASN A 555 -24.79 -37.84 -20.77
CA ASN A 555 -24.66 -38.20 -22.17
C ASN A 555 -24.30 -39.68 -22.29
N GLU A 556 -24.85 -40.36 -23.29
CA GLU A 556 -24.53 -41.77 -23.58
C GLU A 556 -23.10 -41.96 -24.12
N GLN A 557 -22.55 -40.93 -24.76
CA GLN A 557 -21.22 -40.93 -25.37
C GLN A 557 -20.57 -39.55 -25.21
N ASN A 558 -19.24 -39.52 -25.22
CA ASN A 558 -18.47 -38.29 -25.16
C ASN A 558 -18.65 -37.47 -26.44
N ARG A 559 -19.24 -36.28 -26.31
CA ARG A 559 -19.51 -35.32 -27.38
C ARG A 559 -18.41 -34.27 -27.51
N GLY A 560 -17.55 -34.14 -26.51
CA GLY A 560 -16.46 -33.19 -26.45
C GLY A 560 -16.84 -31.86 -25.77
N ILE A 561 -15.83 -31.05 -25.45
CA ILE A 561 -15.99 -29.87 -24.60
C ILE A 561 -16.92 -28.81 -25.22
N SER A 562 -16.78 -28.46 -26.49
CA SER A 562 -17.58 -27.36 -27.08
C SER A 562 -19.06 -27.70 -27.22
N PRO A 563 -19.47 -28.88 -27.74
CA PRO A 563 -20.87 -29.27 -27.76
C PRO A 563 -21.48 -29.36 -26.35
N SER A 564 -20.73 -29.92 -25.39
CA SER A 564 -21.18 -30.03 -24.00
C SER A 564 -21.29 -28.66 -23.31
N TRP A 565 -20.38 -27.72 -23.60
CA TRP A 565 -20.44 -26.33 -23.13
C TRP A 565 -21.70 -25.63 -23.67
N ASN A 566 -21.91 -25.66 -24.99
CA ASN A 566 -23.07 -25.02 -25.61
C ASN A 566 -24.38 -25.62 -25.10
N PHE A 567 -24.43 -26.94 -24.92
CA PHE A 567 -25.56 -27.61 -24.29
C PHE A 567 -25.79 -27.13 -22.85
N ALA A 568 -24.75 -27.06 -22.01
CA ALA A 568 -24.86 -26.60 -20.62
C ALA A 568 -25.36 -25.15 -20.54
N VAL A 569 -24.79 -24.25 -21.35
CA VAL A 569 -25.22 -22.84 -21.43
C VAL A 569 -26.69 -22.72 -21.81
N ALA A 570 -27.19 -23.58 -22.71
CA ALA A 570 -28.60 -23.58 -23.09
C ALA A 570 -29.55 -23.98 -21.94
N GLN A 571 -29.05 -24.64 -20.89
CA GLN A 571 -29.82 -25.00 -19.70
C GLN A 571 -29.79 -23.92 -18.61
N CYS A 572 -28.82 -23.00 -18.66
CA CYS A 572 -28.64 -21.93 -17.67
C CYS A 572 -29.77 -20.88 -17.73
N ARG A 573 -30.34 -20.56 -16.57
CA ARG A 573 -31.40 -19.55 -16.39
C ARG A 573 -30.93 -18.25 -15.73
N GLY A 574 -29.79 -18.28 -15.06
CA GLY A 574 -29.20 -17.15 -14.34
C GLY A 574 -28.72 -16.03 -15.25
N ASP A 575 -28.71 -14.82 -14.70
CA ASP A 575 -28.22 -13.63 -15.38
C ASP A 575 -26.69 -13.63 -15.52
N LEU A 576 -25.99 -14.29 -14.60
CA LEU A 576 -24.58 -14.61 -14.70
C LEU A 576 -24.38 -16.11 -14.91
N ILE A 577 -23.53 -16.48 -15.86
CA ILE A 577 -23.20 -17.86 -16.19
C ILE A 577 -21.70 -18.08 -16.00
N ALA A 578 -21.32 -19.06 -15.19
CA ALA A 578 -19.91 -19.40 -14.94
C ALA A 578 -19.63 -20.87 -15.28
N LYS A 579 -18.41 -21.11 -15.79
CA LYS A 579 -17.89 -22.47 -16.00
C LYS A 579 -16.91 -22.79 -14.88
N LEU A 580 -17.14 -23.88 -14.18
CA LEU A 580 -16.16 -24.46 -13.26
C LEU A 580 -15.63 -25.76 -13.87
N ASP A 581 -14.31 -25.88 -13.98
CA ASP A 581 -13.68 -27.14 -14.40
C ASP A 581 -13.81 -28.20 -13.28
N ALA A 582 -14.03 -29.46 -13.66
CA ALA A 582 -14.35 -30.53 -12.72
C ALA A 582 -13.19 -30.92 -11.77
N ASP A 583 -11.98 -30.40 -12.00
CA ASP A 583 -10.80 -30.55 -11.16
C ASP A 583 -10.44 -29.31 -10.31
N ASP A 584 -11.20 -28.23 -10.48
CA ASP A 584 -11.06 -26.94 -9.79
C ASP A 584 -12.16 -26.72 -8.74
N PHE A 585 -12.00 -25.71 -7.88
CA PHE A 585 -12.99 -25.40 -6.84
C PHE A 585 -12.99 -23.92 -6.41
N TYR A 586 -14.12 -23.46 -5.86
CA TYR A 586 -14.28 -22.07 -5.38
C TYR A 586 -13.93 -21.88 -3.89
N GLU A 587 -13.53 -20.65 -3.56
CA GLU A 587 -13.54 -20.14 -2.20
C GLU A 587 -15.00 -19.82 -1.77
N PRO A 588 -15.34 -19.89 -0.47
CA PRO A 588 -16.73 -19.77 0.01
C PRO A 588 -17.46 -18.47 -0.37
N ASN A 589 -16.74 -17.40 -0.72
CA ASN A 589 -17.27 -16.08 -1.04
C ASN A 589 -17.17 -15.70 -2.52
N GLN A 590 -16.86 -16.65 -3.42
CA GLN A 590 -16.75 -16.38 -4.87
C GLN A 590 -18.04 -15.77 -5.43
N LEU A 591 -19.18 -16.42 -5.21
CA LEU A 591 -20.46 -15.97 -5.79
C LEU A 591 -20.91 -14.64 -5.22
N GLU A 592 -20.83 -14.45 -3.90
CA GLU A 592 -21.21 -13.20 -3.23
C GLU A 592 -20.38 -12.02 -3.76
N THR A 593 -19.06 -12.22 -3.90
CA THR A 593 -18.15 -11.17 -4.38
C THR A 593 -18.43 -10.80 -5.84
N VAL A 594 -18.66 -11.80 -6.70
CA VAL A 594 -18.96 -11.56 -8.12
C VAL A 594 -20.31 -10.88 -8.30
N VAL A 595 -21.35 -11.33 -7.58
CA VAL A 595 -22.68 -10.74 -7.66
C VAL A 595 -22.65 -9.28 -7.21
N THR A 596 -21.95 -8.99 -6.12
CA THR A 596 -21.76 -7.62 -5.63
C THR A 596 -21.08 -6.76 -6.70
N PHE A 597 -19.98 -7.25 -7.28
CA PHE A 597 -19.26 -6.53 -8.34
C PHE A 597 -20.14 -6.27 -9.58
N TYR A 598 -20.96 -7.26 -9.98
CA TYR A 598 -21.86 -7.12 -11.12
C TYR A 598 -23.01 -6.13 -10.86
N GLN A 599 -23.51 -6.05 -9.63
CA GLN A 599 -24.55 -5.08 -9.25
C GLN A 599 -24.04 -3.64 -9.37
N ASP A 600 -22.76 -3.40 -9.04
CA ASP A 600 -22.11 -2.10 -9.19
C ASP A 600 -21.75 -1.78 -10.66
N HIS A 601 -21.57 -2.82 -11.49
CA HIS A 601 -21.11 -2.72 -12.88
C HIS A 601 -21.94 -3.58 -13.86
N PRO A 602 -23.26 -3.30 -14.01
CA PRO A 602 -24.17 -4.12 -14.80
C PRO A 602 -23.87 -4.11 -16.31
N GLU A 603 -23.07 -3.17 -16.80
CA GLU A 603 -22.60 -3.07 -18.18
C GLU A 603 -21.55 -4.13 -18.56
N VAL A 604 -20.88 -4.74 -17.58
CA VAL A 604 -19.78 -5.69 -17.80
C VAL A 604 -20.30 -7.00 -18.41
N GLY A 605 -19.65 -7.45 -19.48
CA GLY A 605 -19.98 -8.72 -20.15
C GLY A 605 -19.26 -9.94 -19.55
N LEU A 606 -18.03 -9.74 -19.08
CA LEU A 606 -17.18 -10.78 -18.49
C LEU A 606 -16.54 -10.24 -17.21
N ILE A 607 -16.71 -10.96 -16.11
CA ILE A 607 -16.03 -10.72 -14.83
C ILE A 607 -15.06 -11.86 -14.59
N PHE A 608 -13.83 -11.57 -14.16
CA PHE A 608 -12.92 -12.60 -13.67
C PHE A 608 -12.18 -12.15 -12.43
N SER A 609 -11.66 -13.09 -11.64
CA SER A 609 -10.96 -12.81 -10.38
C SER A 609 -9.51 -13.30 -10.39
N GLY A 610 -8.74 -12.94 -9.36
CA GLY A 610 -7.54 -13.69 -9.03
C GLY A 610 -7.86 -15.13 -8.62
N LEU A 611 -6.84 -15.98 -8.61
CA LEU A 611 -6.95 -17.38 -8.21
C LEU A 611 -5.68 -17.92 -7.55
N ASN A 612 -5.83 -19.08 -6.91
CA ASN A 612 -4.73 -19.87 -6.35
C ASN A 612 -4.38 -21.04 -7.29
N LEU A 613 -3.10 -21.31 -7.48
CA LEU A 613 -2.58 -22.51 -8.12
C LEU A 613 -2.37 -23.59 -7.04
N ILE A 614 -3.07 -24.70 -7.19
CA ILE A 614 -2.94 -25.88 -6.33
C ILE A 614 -2.02 -26.87 -7.01
N TYR A 615 -0.80 -26.98 -6.49
CA TYR A 615 0.16 -27.96 -6.96
C TYR A 615 -0.17 -29.34 -6.39
N PRO A 616 0.21 -30.41 -7.10
CA PRO A 616 -0.12 -31.77 -6.71
C PRO A 616 0.70 -32.31 -5.52
N ASP A 617 1.65 -31.54 -4.99
CA ASP A 617 2.25 -31.71 -3.66
C ASP A 617 1.55 -30.87 -2.58
N ASP A 618 0.28 -30.52 -2.82
CA ASP A 618 -0.61 -29.69 -2.01
C ASP A 618 -0.10 -28.26 -1.73
N ARG A 619 0.95 -27.81 -2.42
CA ARG A 619 1.37 -26.40 -2.33
C ARG A 619 0.32 -25.50 -2.99
N CYS A 620 -0.10 -24.49 -2.25
CA CYS A 620 -0.95 -23.42 -2.77
C CYS A 620 -0.10 -22.17 -3.01
N GLU A 621 -0.04 -21.72 -4.26
CA GLU A 621 0.65 -20.48 -4.63
C GLU A 621 -0.31 -19.56 -5.39
N PRO A 622 -0.31 -18.26 -5.15
CA PRO A 622 -1.18 -17.37 -5.90
C PRO A 622 -0.73 -17.22 -7.35
N GLU A 623 -1.65 -17.39 -8.30
CA GLU A 623 -1.41 -16.94 -9.68
C GLU A 623 -1.34 -15.40 -9.68
N MET A 624 -0.61 -14.80 -10.63
CA MET A 624 -0.47 -13.34 -10.72
C MET A 624 -1.84 -12.66 -10.59
N VAL A 625 -1.97 -11.83 -9.55
CA VAL A 625 -3.17 -11.03 -9.28
C VAL A 625 -2.88 -9.61 -9.73
N PHE A 626 -3.73 -8.99 -10.54
CA PHE A 626 -3.64 -7.53 -10.68
C PHE A 626 -3.93 -6.93 -9.31
N LEU A 627 -3.13 -5.97 -8.87
CA LEU A 627 -3.18 -5.50 -7.48
C LEU A 627 -4.50 -4.79 -7.11
N LYS A 628 -5.38 -4.52 -8.08
CA LYS A 628 -6.64 -3.81 -7.91
C LYS A 628 -7.72 -4.39 -8.83
N SER A 629 -8.96 -4.40 -8.36
CA SER A 629 -10.14 -4.64 -9.20
C SER A 629 -10.30 -3.49 -10.21
N TRP A 630 -10.83 -3.76 -11.39
CA TRP A 630 -11.01 -2.76 -12.44
C TRP A 630 -12.15 -3.15 -13.39
N VAL A 631 -12.72 -2.17 -14.08
CA VAL A 631 -13.52 -2.36 -15.29
C VAL A 631 -12.77 -1.70 -16.44
N ARG A 632 -12.65 -2.40 -17.56
CA ARG A 632 -11.99 -1.90 -18.76
C ARG A 632 -12.93 -1.97 -19.95
N GLU A 633 -12.96 -0.86 -20.68
CA GLU A 633 -13.63 -0.76 -21.97
C GLU A 633 -12.92 -1.58 -23.04
N ARG A 634 -13.67 -1.89 -24.12
CA ARG A 634 -13.30 -2.78 -25.23
C ARG A 634 -11.80 -2.74 -25.61
N SER A 635 -11.28 -1.56 -25.94
CA SER A 635 -9.94 -1.44 -26.53
C SER A 635 -8.79 -1.72 -25.56
N GLU A 636 -9.01 -1.63 -24.24
CA GLU A 636 -7.92 -1.71 -23.27
C GLU A 636 -7.56 -3.14 -22.87
N PHE A 637 -8.53 -4.05 -22.85
CA PHE A 637 -8.29 -5.44 -22.45
C PHE A 637 -8.26 -6.42 -23.63
N LEU A 638 -8.99 -6.14 -24.71
CA LEU A 638 -8.99 -6.97 -25.92
C LEU A 638 -7.55 -7.21 -26.43
N MET A 639 -6.72 -6.17 -26.49
CA MET A 639 -5.33 -6.28 -26.94
C MET A 639 -4.48 -7.24 -26.09
N THR A 640 -4.81 -7.38 -24.80
CA THR A 640 -4.14 -8.35 -23.92
C THR A 640 -4.58 -9.76 -24.28
N LEU A 641 -5.89 -9.97 -24.42
CA LEU A 641 -6.46 -11.27 -24.78
C LEU A 641 -6.04 -11.73 -26.17
N LEU A 642 -5.91 -10.83 -27.16
CA LEU A 642 -5.44 -11.20 -28.50
C LEU A 642 -4.00 -11.73 -28.49
N ARG A 643 -3.17 -11.30 -27.53
CA ARG A 643 -1.80 -11.81 -27.38
C ARG A 643 -1.74 -13.07 -26.53
N LEU A 644 -2.45 -13.12 -25.42
CA LEU A 644 -2.38 -14.21 -24.45
C LEU A 644 -3.70 -14.35 -23.68
N CYS A 645 -4.19 -15.58 -23.57
CA CYS A 645 -5.31 -15.89 -22.68
C CYS A 645 -4.87 -15.78 -21.21
N VAL A 646 -5.25 -14.70 -20.55
CA VAL A 646 -4.95 -14.44 -19.11
C VAL A 646 -6.13 -14.75 -18.18
N VAL A 647 -7.30 -15.09 -18.74
CA VAL A 647 -8.52 -15.40 -17.99
C VAL A 647 -8.66 -16.92 -17.90
N ARG A 648 -8.56 -17.48 -16.69
CA ARG A 648 -8.82 -18.91 -16.46
C ARG A 648 -10.32 -19.14 -16.31
N ALA A 649 -10.81 -20.20 -16.95
CA ALA A 649 -12.22 -20.59 -16.90
C ALA A 649 -12.88 -20.56 -15.51
N PRO A 650 -12.32 -21.15 -14.43
CA PRO A 650 -12.97 -21.13 -13.12
C PRO A 650 -13.26 -19.72 -12.60
N THR A 651 -12.42 -18.74 -12.94
CA THR A 651 -12.61 -17.37 -12.46
C THR A 651 -13.66 -16.59 -13.23
N ALA A 652 -14.10 -17.07 -14.40
CA ALA A 652 -14.88 -16.30 -15.36
C ALA A 652 -16.39 -16.43 -15.14
N PHE A 653 -17.04 -15.28 -14.99
CA PHE A 653 -18.49 -15.12 -14.86
C PHE A 653 -18.98 -14.23 -16.01
N VAL A 654 -19.88 -14.76 -16.83
CA VAL A 654 -20.32 -14.14 -18.07
C VAL A 654 -21.76 -13.69 -17.94
N LYS A 655 -22.06 -12.45 -18.32
CA LYS A 655 -23.44 -11.99 -18.45
C LYS A 655 -24.16 -12.82 -19.50
N ARG A 656 -25.30 -13.42 -19.16
CA ARG A 656 -26.08 -14.32 -20.03
C ARG A 656 -26.38 -13.72 -21.40
N ASP A 657 -26.67 -12.42 -21.47
CA ASP A 657 -26.86 -11.67 -22.72
C ASP A 657 -25.72 -11.87 -23.72
N CYS A 658 -24.47 -12.07 -23.25
CA CYS A 658 -23.34 -12.30 -24.14
C CYS A 658 -23.52 -13.59 -24.94
N TYR A 659 -23.96 -14.68 -24.30
CA TYR A 659 -24.24 -15.94 -25.01
C TYR A 659 -25.44 -15.82 -25.95
N GLN A 660 -26.48 -15.05 -25.57
CA GLN A 660 -27.66 -14.86 -26.40
C GLN A 660 -27.37 -14.00 -27.66
N LYS A 661 -26.55 -12.95 -27.52
CA LYS A 661 -26.25 -12.00 -28.59
C LYS A 661 -25.05 -12.40 -29.45
N LEU A 662 -24.04 -13.01 -28.85
CA LEU A 662 -22.79 -13.37 -29.52
C LEU A 662 -22.72 -14.87 -29.89
N GLY A 663 -23.63 -15.69 -29.36
CA GLY A 663 -23.59 -17.14 -29.49
C GLY A 663 -22.69 -17.83 -28.46
N GLY A 664 -22.72 -19.16 -28.48
CA GLY A 664 -21.86 -20.03 -27.66
C GLY A 664 -20.42 -20.13 -28.17
N VAL A 665 -19.67 -21.11 -27.66
CA VAL A 665 -18.32 -21.41 -28.14
C VAL A 665 -18.36 -22.07 -29.52
N ILE A 666 -17.31 -21.90 -30.33
CA ILE A 666 -17.24 -22.46 -31.68
C ILE A 666 -17.08 -23.99 -31.63
N GLU A 667 -17.96 -24.70 -32.32
CA GLU A 667 -17.83 -26.15 -32.51
C GLU A 667 -17.08 -26.47 -33.82
N PRO A 668 -16.20 -27.50 -33.84
CA PRO A 668 -15.89 -28.45 -32.77
C PRO A 668 -14.56 -28.10 -32.05
N MET A 669 -14.35 -26.86 -31.58
CA MET A 669 -13.11 -26.52 -30.86
C MET A 669 -12.92 -27.40 -29.63
N THR A 670 -11.67 -27.66 -29.26
CA THR A 670 -11.33 -28.62 -28.20
C THR A 670 -10.41 -28.06 -27.14
N LEU A 671 -9.57 -27.09 -27.47
CA LEU A 671 -8.62 -26.46 -26.57
C LEU A 671 -8.95 -24.99 -26.33
N HIS A 672 -9.26 -24.25 -27.39
CA HIS A 672 -9.33 -22.78 -27.34
C HIS A 672 -10.73 -22.19 -27.16
N SER A 673 -11.71 -23.01 -26.77
CA SER A 673 -13.10 -22.59 -26.64
C SER A 673 -13.31 -21.47 -25.60
N ASP A 674 -12.54 -21.50 -24.51
CA ASP A 674 -12.56 -20.44 -23.50
C ASP A 674 -11.93 -19.15 -24.02
N TRP A 675 -10.74 -19.22 -24.60
CA TRP A 675 -10.02 -18.08 -25.14
C TRP A 675 -10.83 -17.38 -26.25
N GLU A 676 -11.42 -18.17 -27.14
CA GLU A 676 -12.34 -17.69 -28.18
C GLU A 676 -13.51 -16.90 -27.60
N MET A 677 -14.16 -17.44 -26.58
CA MET A 677 -15.28 -16.77 -25.91
C MET A 677 -14.84 -15.46 -25.24
N TRP A 678 -13.69 -15.45 -24.55
CA TRP A 678 -13.20 -14.25 -23.89
C TRP A 678 -12.86 -13.13 -24.88
N VAL A 679 -12.25 -13.46 -26.02
CA VAL A 679 -12.00 -12.49 -27.10
C VAL A 679 -13.31 -11.97 -27.67
N LYS A 680 -14.28 -12.87 -27.93
CA LYS A 680 -15.61 -12.52 -28.44
C LYS A 680 -16.34 -11.54 -27.53
N ILE A 681 -16.30 -11.76 -26.21
CA ILE A 681 -16.92 -10.86 -25.24
C ILE A 681 -16.14 -9.55 -25.13
N ALA A 682 -14.82 -9.60 -24.95
CA ALA A 682 -13.99 -8.39 -24.82
C ALA A 682 -14.01 -7.48 -26.07
N ALA A 683 -14.33 -8.05 -27.24
CA ALA A 683 -14.52 -7.29 -28.48
C ALA A 683 -15.87 -6.55 -28.55
N ASN A 684 -16.82 -6.86 -27.67
CA ASN A 684 -18.19 -6.32 -27.71
C ASN A 684 -18.66 -5.70 -26.38
N TYR A 685 -18.04 -6.04 -25.25
CA TYR A 685 -18.45 -5.63 -23.91
C TYR A 685 -17.26 -5.23 -23.04
N PRO A 686 -17.48 -4.37 -22.03
CA PRO A 686 -16.51 -4.13 -20.97
C PRO A 686 -16.18 -5.42 -20.19
N VAL A 687 -14.95 -5.50 -19.69
CA VAL A 687 -14.47 -6.62 -18.87
C VAL A 687 -14.12 -6.13 -17.48
N GLY A 688 -14.60 -6.84 -16.47
CA GLY A 688 -14.34 -6.60 -15.06
C GLY A 688 -13.32 -7.57 -14.48
N TYR A 689 -12.45 -7.08 -13.61
CA TYR A 689 -11.53 -7.88 -12.83
C TYR A 689 -11.70 -7.64 -11.33
N ILE A 690 -11.65 -8.70 -10.54
CA ILE A 690 -11.72 -8.68 -9.08
C ILE A 690 -10.37 -9.11 -8.49
N ALA A 691 -9.70 -8.23 -7.74
CA ALA A 691 -8.38 -8.49 -7.14
C ALA A 691 -8.40 -9.37 -5.87
N HIS A 692 -9.41 -10.24 -5.75
CA HIS A 692 -9.48 -11.28 -4.73
C HIS A 692 -9.17 -12.63 -5.37
N ARG A 693 -8.56 -13.53 -4.58
CA ARG A 693 -8.33 -14.91 -4.99
C ARG A 693 -9.56 -15.71 -4.58
N LEU A 694 -10.44 -15.94 -5.55
CA LEU A 694 -11.77 -16.50 -5.27
C LEU A 694 -11.93 -17.93 -5.81
N ALA A 695 -11.01 -18.39 -6.68
CA ALA A 695 -11.01 -19.74 -7.21
C ALA A 695 -9.65 -20.43 -7.03
N ASN A 696 -9.65 -21.75 -7.12
CA ASN A 696 -8.48 -22.60 -6.99
C ASN A 696 -8.34 -23.45 -8.25
N TYR A 697 -7.24 -23.25 -8.99
CA TYR A 697 -6.89 -23.94 -10.22
C TYR A 697 -5.86 -25.05 -9.95
N ARG A 698 -6.17 -26.29 -10.32
CA ARG A 698 -5.33 -27.44 -10.00
C ARG A 698 -4.30 -27.72 -11.10
N MET A 699 -3.02 -27.75 -10.70
CA MET A 699 -1.92 -28.10 -11.58
C MET A 699 -1.80 -29.64 -11.64
N SER A 700 -1.78 -30.22 -12.84
CA SER A 700 -1.75 -31.68 -13.01
C SER A 700 -0.36 -32.32 -12.78
N HIS A 701 -0.35 -33.57 -12.28
CA HIS A 701 0.81 -34.47 -12.15
C HIS A 701 1.14 -35.27 -13.43
N GLY A 702 0.39 -35.07 -14.52
CA GLY A 702 0.52 -35.84 -15.75
C GLY A 702 0.09 -35.06 -17.00
N PRO A 703 -0.14 -35.75 -18.13
CA PRO A 703 -0.61 -35.09 -19.34
C PRO A 703 -2.03 -34.53 -19.13
N ASN A 704 -2.16 -33.20 -19.06
CA ASN A 704 -3.45 -32.51 -19.12
C ASN A 704 -3.87 -32.27 -20.58
N VAL A 705 -5.13 -31.86 -20.80
CA VAL A 705 -5.70 -31.60 -22.14
C VAL A 705 -4.81 -30.68 -22.97
N THR A 706 -4.28 -29.60 -22.38
CA THR A 706 -3.34 -28.68 -23.04
C THR A 706 -2.04 -29.38 -23.47
N SER A 707 -1.50 -30.27 -22.65
CA SER A 707 -0.30 -31.02 -22.99
C SER A 707 -0.52 -32.09 -24.06
N LEU A 708 -1.70 -32.70 -24.12
CA LEU A 708 -2.09 -33.64 -25.16
C LEU A 708 -2.38 -32.93 -26.47
N ALA A 709 -3.02 -31.76 -26.41
CA ALA A 709 -3.24 -30.90 -27.57
C ALA A 709 -1.93 -30.48 -28.23
N ALA A 710 -0.88 -30.24 -27.42
CA ALA A 710 0.48 -30.01 -27.91
C ALA A 710 1.10 -31.22 -28.66
N VAL A 711 0.56 -32.43 -28.49
CA VAL A 711 1.07 -33.66 -29.12
C VAL A 711 0.23 -34.10 -30.32
N ASP A 712 -1.06 -33.77 -30.38
CA ASP A 712 -2.00 -34.24 -31.41
C ASP A 712 -2.47 -33.15 -32.40
N GLY A 713 -1.95 -31.92 -32.27
CA GLY A 713 -2.21 -30.82 -33.22
C GLY A 713 -3.60 -30.19 -33.10
N ARG A 714 -4.36 -30.47 -32.03
CA ARG A 714 -5.66 -29.80 -31.78
C ARG A 714 -5.56 -28.29 -31.71
N SER A 715 -4.47 -27.74 -31.15
CA SER A 715 -4.26 -26.28 -31.09
C SER A 715 -4.28 -25.63 -32.48
N MET A 716 -3.48 -26.17 -33.41
CA MET A 716 -3.39 -25.65 -34.79
C MET A 716 -4.74 -25.72 -35.50
N ARG A 717 -5.49 -26.81 -35.33
CA ARG A 717 -6.82 -26.99 -35.93
C ARG A 717 -7.82 -25.96 -35.43
N ASP A 718 -7.89 -25.76 -34.11
CA ASP A 718 -8.78 -24.78 -33.48
C ASP A 718 -8.43 -23.35 -33.95
N ILE A 719 -7.15 -22.98 -33.97
CA ILE A 719 -6.72 -21.65 -34.42
C ILE A 719 -6.99 -21.45 -35.91
N GLN A 720 -6.75 -22.47 -36.76
CA GLN A 720 -7.05 -22.38 -38.18
C GLN A 720 -8.55 -22.18 -38.43
N LEU A 721 -9.39 -22.88 -37.68
CA LEU A 721 -10.84 -22.68 -37.73
C LEU A 721 -11.21 -21.26 -37.32
N TRP A 722 -10.65 -20.75 -36.23
CA TRP A 722 -10.89 -19.39 -35.76
C TRP A 722 -10.49 -18.35 -36.81
N LEU A 723 -9.29 -18.45 -37.40
CA LEU A 723 -8.82 -17.55 -38.45
C LEU A 723 -9.70 -17.60 -39.70
N ASN A 724 -10.12 -18.79 -40.13
CA ASN A 724 -11.01 -18.94 -41.29
C ASN A 724 -12.35 -18.21 -41.06
N LEU A 725 -12.94 -18.37 -39.88
CA LEU A 725 -14.21 -17.71 -39.52
C LEU A 725 -14.03 -16.19 -39.41
N LEU A 726 -12.90 -15.72 -38.88
CA LEU A 726 -12.56 -14.30 -38.82
C LEU A 726 -12.45 -13.70 -40.23
N HIS A 727 -11.73 -14.36 -41.15
CA HIS A 727 -11.54 -13.88 -42.52
C HIS A 727 -12.81 -13.93 -43.37
N GLN A 728 -13.69 -14.89 -43.10
CA GLN A 728 -15.00 -14.98 -43.74
C GLN A 728 -16.02 -13.99 -43.16
N GLY A 729 -15.66 -13.24 -42.10
CA GLY A 729 -16.56 -12.29 -41.44
C GLY A 729 -17.74 -12.97 -40.74
N GLN A 730 -17.58 -14.23 -40.33
CA GLN A 730 -18.63 -15.02 -39.68
C GLN A 730 -18.64 -14.90 -38.15
N LEU A 731 -17.66 -14.19 -37.57
CA LEU A 731 -17.61 -13.89 -36.14
C LEU A 731 -18.44 -12.63 -35.82
N PRO A 732 -19.03 -12.52 -34.62
CA PRO A 732 -19.86 -11.38 -34.22
C PRO A 732 -19.03 -10.12 -33.88
N TYR A 733 -17.77 -10.08 -34.30
CA TYR A 733 -16.87 -8.94 -34.15
C TYR A 733 -15.93 -8.84 -35.35
N LYS A 734 -15.40 -7.65 -35.58
CA LYS A 734 -14.31 -7.40 -36.53
C LYS A 734 -13.11 -6.88 -35.77
N LEU A 735 -11.93 -7.33 -36.19
CA LEU A 735 -10.66 -6.78 -35.71
C LEU A 735 -10.18 -5.72 -36.70
N SER A 736 -9.68 -4.61 -36.18
CA SER A 736 -8.88 -3.66 -36.95
C SER A 736 -7.59 -4.33 -37.44
N PRO A 737 -6.92 -3.78 -38.47
CA PRO A 737 -5.65 -4.33 -38.96
C PRO A 737 -4.57 -4.45 -37.86
N GLU A 738 -4.58 -3.55 -36.88
CA GLU A 738 -3.66 -3.60 -35.75
C GLU A 738 -4.03 -4.73 -34.76
N GLU A 739 -5.31 -4.86 -34.42
CA GLU A 739 -5.81 -5.95 -33.56
C GLU A 739 -5.55 -7.33 -34.21
N GLU A 740 -5.82 -7.48 -35.52
CA GLU A 740 -5.54 -8.73 -36.24
C GLU A 740 -4.04 -9.05 -36.25
N ASN A 741 -3.19 -8.05 -36.45
CA ASN A 741 -1.74 -8.23 -36.36
C ASN A 741 -1.34 -8.71 -34.95
N GLN A 742 -1.87 -8.11 -33.88
CA GLN A 742 -1.60 -8.58 -32.51
C GLN A 742 -2.08 -10.00 -32.26
N PHE A 743 -3.25 -10.36 -32.79
CA PHE A 743 -3.79 -11.71 -32.68
C PHE A 743 -2.87 -12.74 -33.32
N ARG A 744 -2.40 -12.47 -34.55
CA ARG A 744 -1.44 -13.32 -35.26
C ARG A 744 -0.11 -13.46 -34.52
N TRP A 745 0.36 -12.39 -33.87
CA TRP A 745 1.55 -12.44 -33.01
C TRP A 745 1.33 -13.31 -31.77
N GLY A 746 0.18 -13.20 -31.10
CA GLY A 746 -0.17 -14.06 -29.97
C GLY A 746 -0.20 -15.55 -30.34
N ILE A 747 -0.84 -15.86 -31.47
CA ILE A 747 -0.84 -17.22 -32.04
C ILE A 747 0.60 -17.70 -32.30
N TYR A 748 1.44 -16.88 -32.95
CA TYR A 748 2.83 -17.25 -33.19
C TYR A 748 3.57 -17.59 -31.89
N GLU A 749 3.42 -16.78 -30.84
CA GLU A 749 4.07 -17.03 -29.55
C GLU A 749 3.61 -18.33 -28.90
N LEU A 750 2.29 -18.59 -28.92
CA LEU A 750 1.70 -19.81 -28.37
C LEU A 750 2.15 -21.06 -29.14
N GLU A 751 2.11 -21.03 -30.46
CA GLU A 751 2.46 -22.18 -31.30
C GLU A 751 3.98 -22.44 -31.24
N MET A 752 4.80 -21.40 -31.08
CA MET A 752 6.23 -21.55 -30.79
C MET A 752 6.49 -22.14 -29.40
N HIS A 753 5.66 -21.86 -28.40
CA HIS A 753 5.72 -22.52 -27.09
C HIS A 753 5.48 -24.03 -27.24
N PHE A 754 4.47 -24.44 -28.01
CA PHE A 754 4.21 -25.85 -28.29
C PHE A 754 5.31 -26.50 -29.12
N ALA A 755 5.85 -25.82 -30.14
CA ALA A 755 7.02 -26.28 -30.90
C ALA A 755 8.21 -26.55 -29.98
N ALA A 756 8.49 -25.64 -29.03
CA ALA A 756 9.58 -25.78 -28.08
C ALA A 756 9.36 -26.95 -27.10
N LYS A 757 8.11 -27.18 -26.69
CA LYS A 757 7.74 -28.32 -25.83
C LYS A 757 7.92 -29.65 -26.57
N ALA A 758 7.45 -29.74 -27.80
CA ALA A 758 7.65 -30.90 -28.67
C ALA A 758 9.15 -31.19 -28.85
N ALA A 759 9.95 -30.15 -29.11
CA ALA A 759 11.40 -30.25 -29.21
C ALA A 759 12.06 -30.77 -27.92
N TYR A 760 11.64 -30.24 -26.76
CA TYR A 760 12.14 -30.67 -25.45
C TYR A 760 11.80 -32.14 -25.15
N ASN A 761 10.66 -32.63 -25.65
CA ASN A 761 10.22 -34.02 -25.52
C ASN A 761 10.74 -34.95 -26.64
N GLY A 762 11.58 -34.45 -27.56
CA GLY A 762 12.15 -35.26 -28.65
C GLY A 762 11.18 -35.55 -29.82
N GLN A 763 10.09 -34.79 -29.95
CA GLN A 763 9.07 -34.97 -30.98
C GLN A 763 9.35 -34.08 -32.20
N GLN A 764 10.29 -34.48 -33.06
CA GLN A 764 10.76 -33.67 -34.19
C GLN A 764 9.68 -33.32 -35.22
N GLU A 765 8.83 -34.28 -35.61
CA GLU A 765 7.77 -34.04 -36.60
C GLU A 765 6.77 -32.99 -36.10
N MET A 766 6.35 -33.08 -34.84
CA MET A 766 5.47 -32.10 -34.21
C MET A 766 6.14 -30.74 -34.08
N GLN A 767 7.41 -30.70 -33.67
CA GLN A 767 8.17 -29.46 -33.64
C GLN A 767 8.15 -28.76 -35.00
N GLN A 768 8.38 -29.51 -36.09
CA GLN A 768 8.36 -28.96 -37.46
C GLN A 768 6.96 -28.46 -37.84
N ALA A 769 5.91 -29.22 -37.55
CA ALA A 769 4.53 -28.83 -37.83
C ALA A 769 4.13 -27.53 -37.12
N TYR A 770 4.35 -27.43 -35.81
CA TYR A 770 4.04 -26.21 -35.03
C TYR A 770 4.82 -25.00 -35.51
N THR A 771 6.11 -25.21 -35.84
CA THR A 771 6.95 -24.14 -36.34
C THR A 771 6.47 -23.62 -37.69
N ALA A 772 6.13 -24.54 -38.61
CA ALA A 772 5.63 -24.18 -39.93
C ALA A 772 4.27 -23.45 -39.84
N PHE A 773 3.38 -23.90 -38.94
CA PHE A 773 2.11 -23.25 -38.70
C PHE A 773 2.28 -21.84 -38.11
N ALA A 774 3.10 -21.68 -37.06
CA ALA A 774 3.37 -20.38 -36.46
C ALA A 774 3.86 -19.37 -37.50
N GLU A 775 4.79 -19.77 -38.36
CA GLU A 775 5.34 -18.92 -39.42
C GLU A 775 4.32 -18.59 -40.51
N ALA A 776 3.40 -19.51 -40.82
CA ALA A 776 2.34 -19.27 -41.80
C ALA A 776 1.31 -18.23 -41.34
N VAL A 777 1.14 -18.04 -40.02
CA VAL A 777 0.15 -17.10 -39.45
C VAL A 777 0.66 -15.64 -39.46
N LEU A 778 1.96 -15.41 -39.54
CA LEU A 778 2.55 -14.06 -39.47
C LEU A 778 2.12 -13.17 -40.67
N PRO A 779 1.72 -11.90 -40.41
CA PRO A 779 1.16 -11.03 -41.43
C PRO A 779 2.18 -10.50 -42.44
N ASN A 780 3.48 -10.46 -42.08
CA ASN A 780 4.58 -10.08 -42.96
C ASN A 780 5.64 -11.18 -42.90
N ARG A 781 6.00 -11.77 -44.05
CA ARG A 781 7.16 -12.66 -44.13
C ARG A 781 8.41 -11.84 -43.83
N LEU A 782 8.86 -11.87 -42.58
CA LEU A 782 10.19 -11.41 -42.20
C LEU A 782 11.23 -12.11 -43.12
N PRO A 783 12.37 -11.47 -43.42
CA PRO A 783 13.44 -12.14 -44.15
C PRO A 783 13.76 -13.49 -43.52
N GLU A 784 13.97 -14.53 -44.32
CA GLU A 784 14.16 -15.91 -43.84
C GLU A 784 15.25 -16.00 -42.76
N ALA A 785 16.32 -15.20 -42.91
CA ALA A 785 17.40 -15.09 -41.93
C ALA A 785 16.95 -14.57 -40.54
N GLU A 786 15.96 -13.67 -40.47
CA GLU A 786 15.41 -13.16 -39.21
C GLU A 786 14.41 -14.15 -38.60
N LEU A 787 13.59 -14.84 -39.42
CA LEU A 787 12.71 -15.92 -38.95
C LEU A 787 13.51 -17.05 -38.30
N ILE A 788 14.59 -17.50 -38.93
CA ILE A 788 15.46 -18.56 -38.38
C ILE A 788 16.04 -18.15 -37.02
N LYS A 789 16.48 -16.89 -36.87
CA LYS A 789 17.00 -16.37 -35.60
C LYS A 789 15.91 -16.33 -34.53
N MET A 790 14.75 -15.79 -34.88
CA MET A 790 13.63 -15.64 -33.96
C MET A 790 13.11 -16.99 -33.46
N ARG A 791 12.94 -17.95 -34.38
CA ARG A 791 12.61 -19.34 -34.09
C ARG A 791 13.59 -19.94 -33.08
N ARG A 792 14.90 -19.82 -33.36
CA ARG A 792 15.97 -20.33 -32.48
C ARG A 792 15.89 -19.73 -31.07
N VAL A 793 15.66 -18.43 -30.95
CA VAL A 793 15.54 -17.73 -29.65
C VAL A 793 14.32 -18.21 -28.88
N HIS A 794 13.15 -18.28 -29.50
CA HIS A 794 11.91 -18.72 -28.84
C HIS A 794 12.01 -20.18 -28.39
N THR A 795 12.51 -21.07 -29.26
CA THR A 795 12.73 -22.48 -28.90
C THR A 795 13.67 -22.61 -27.71
N GLN A 796 14.81 -21.91 -27.72
CA GLN A 796 15.77 -21.95 -26.61
C GLN A 796 15.20 -21.36 -25.31
N LEU A 797 14.47 -20.24 -25.38
CA LEU A 797 13.86 -19.63 -24.19
C LEU A 797 12.88 -20.60 -23.52
N HIS A 798 11.94 -21.16 -24.28
CA HIS A 798 10.94 -22.07 -23.73
C HIS A 798 11.54 -23.41 -23.28
N GLN A 799 12.53 -23.97 -24.00
CA GLN A 799 13.28 -25.14 -23.53
C GLN A 799 13.99 -24.86 -22.20
N GLY A 800 14.51 -23.64 -22.01
CA GLY A 800 15.06 -23.19 -20.74
C GLY A 800 14.02 -23.18 -19.62
N ILE A 801 12.80 -22.68 -19.90
CA ILE A 801 11.68 -22.66 -18.95
C ILE A 801 11.25 -24.08 -18.58
N PHE A 802 11.10 -24.99 -19.54
CA PHE A 802 10.74 -26.39 -19.26
C PHE A 802 11.83 -27.11 -18.46
N ALA A 803 13.10 -26.96 -18.84
CA ALA A 803 14.21 -27.52 -18.08
C ALA A 803 14.27 -26.95 -16.65
N PHE A 804 13.98 -25.67 -16.47
CA PHE A 804 13.91 -25.04 -15.15
C PHE A 804 12.77 -25.63 -14.30
N ARG A 805 11.57 -25.75 -14.88
CA ARG A 805 10.40 -26.36 -14.25
C ARG A 805 10.68 -27.80 -13.81
N ASP A 806 11.35 -28.57 -14.65
CA ASP A 806 11.72 -29.96 -14.38
C ASP A 806 12.98 -30.07 -13.48
N LYS A 807 13.40 -28.96 -12.85
CA LYS A 807 14.55 -28.85 -11.94
C LYS A 807 15.90 -29.23 -12.58
N LYS A 808 16.00 -29.26 -13.91
CA LYS A 808 17.24 -29.48 -14.68
C LYS A 808 18.02 -28.17 -14.85
N LEU A 809 18.52 -27.62 -13.74
CA LEU A 809 19.11 -26.28 -13.69
C LEU A 809 20.31 -26.08 -14.65
N LYS A 810 21.14 -27.10 -14.87
CA LYS A 810 22.28 -27.03 -15.81
C LYS A 810 21.80 -26.85 -17.26
N GLU A 811 20.77 -27.59 -17.65
CA GLU A 811 20.16 -27.49 -18.98
C GLU A 811 19.44 -26.15 -19.15
N ALA A 812 18.68 -25.73 -18.13
CA ALA A 812 18.01 -24.44 -18.11
C ALA A 812 19.00 -23.28 -18.35
N ARG A 813 20.11 -23.25 -17.60
CA ARG A 813 21.18 -22.27 -17.79
C ARG A 813 21.74 -22.30 -19.21
N ARG A 814 22.00 -23.49 -19.76
CA ARG A 814 22.52 -23.65 -21.13
C ARG A 814 21.58 -23.04 -22.15
N TYR A 815 20.29 -23.35 -22.08
CA TYR A 815 19.29 -22.85 -23.02
C TYR A 815 19.11 -21.33 -22.92
N PHE A 816 19.01 -20.75 -21.71
CA PHE A 816 18.92 -19.29 -21.55
C PHE A 816 20.16 -18.56 -22.08
N TRP A 817 21.36 -19.13 -21.89
CA TRP A 817 22.59 -18.56 -22.44
C TRP A 817 22.62 -18.60 -23.97
N GLN A 818 22.15 -19.70 -24.55
CA GLN A 818 22.03 -19.83 -26.01
C GLN A 818 21.03 -18.82 -26.57
N ALA A 819 19.89 -18.61 -25.89
CA ALA A 819 18.90 -17.60 -26.28
C ALA A 819 19.51 -16.18 -26.28
N ILE A 820 20.31 -15.84 -25.26
CA ILE A 820 21.02 -14.55 -25.18
C ILE A 820 22.03 -14.38 -26.32
N LYS A 821 22.81 -15.43 -26.63
CA LYS A 821 23.79 -15.40 -27.73
C LYS A 821 23.12 -15.28 -29.10
N SER A 822 21.94 -15.85 -29.26
CA SER A 822 21.23 -15.92 -30.53
C SER A 822 20.28 -14.72 -30.76
N GLY A 823 20.01 -13.92 -29.73
CA GLY A 823 19.05 -12.82 -29.76
C GLY A 823 19.51 -11.61 -30.60
N PRO A 824 18.68 -11.12 -31.54
CA PRO A 824 18.99 -9.90 -32.28
C PRO A 824 18.90 -8.65 -31.38
N LYS A 825 19.69 -7.61 -31.69
CA LYS A 825 19.75 -6.35 -30.89
C LYS A 825 18.40 -5.61 -30.78
N TYR A 826 17.43 -5.90 -31.65
CA TYR A 826 16.14 -5.22 -31.74
C TYR A 826 15.02 -5.92 -30.93
N CYS A 827 15.12 -7.23 -30.64
CA CYS A 827 14.17 -7.94 -29.77
C CYS A 827 14.60 -7.82 -28.30
N LYS A 828 14.31 -6.66 -27.68
CA LYS A 828 14.70 -6.38 -26.29
C LYS A 828 14.01 -7.29 -25.26
N ALA A 829 12.76 -7.67 -25.48
CA ALA A 829 11.97 -8.38 -24.46
C ALA A 829 12.50 -9.81 -24.15
N PRO A 830 12.63 -10.75 -25.10
CA PRO A 830 13.17 -12.10 -24.82
C PRO A 830 14.60 -12.08 -24.25
N TRP A 831 15.40 -11.09 -24.65
CA TRP A 831 16.76 -10.88 -24.18
C TRP A 831 16.82 -10.40 -22.71
N ILE A 832 15.93 -9.46 -22.33
CA ILE A 832 15.79 -9.00 -20.93
C ILE A 832 15.31 -10.15 -20.05
N TRP A 833 14.30 -10.91 -20.46
CA TRP A 833 13.78 -12.06 -19.72
C TRP A 833 14.83 -13.15 -19.49
N SER A 834 15.61 -13.48 -20.53
CA SER A 834 16.71 -14.46 -20.42
C SER A 834 17.80 -14.02 -19.44
N LYS A 835 18.15 -12.72 -19.43
CA LYS A 835 19.09 -12.14 -18.45
C LYS A 835 18.53 -12.18 -17.02
N LEU A 836 17.26 -11.83 -16.85
CA LEU A 836 16.57 -11.85 -15.56
C LEU A 836 16.59 -13.28 -14.99
N LEU A 837 16.15 -14.26 -15.79
CA LEU A 837 16.10 -15.68 -15.42
C LEU A 837 17.49 -16.25 -15.07
N LEU A 838 18.54 -15.92 -15.84
CA LEU A 838 19.91 -16.33 -15.47
C LEU A 838 20.40 -15.72 -14.15
N THR A 839 20.07 -14.47 -13.88
CA THR A 839 20.41 -13.78 -12.62
C THR A 839 19.74 -14.44 -11.43
N LEU A 840 18.52 -14.94 -11.65
CA LEU A 840 17.69 -15.61 -10.64
C LEU A 840 18.15 -17.05 -10.36
N ILE A 841 18.56 -17.81 -11.39
CA ILE A 841 19.17 -19.15 -11.20
C ILE A 841 20.53 -19.06 -10.46
N GLY A 842 21.16 -17.89 -10.41
CA GLY A 842 22.40 -17.65 -9.67
C GLY A 842 22.24 -17.46 -8.15
N ARG A 843 21.03 -17.21 -7.63
CA ARG A 843 20.81 -16.71 -6.25
C ARG A 843 20.02 -17.61 -5.30
N THR A 844 19.65 -18.83 -5.69
CA THR A 844 18.56 -19.56 -5.01
C THR A 844 18.89 -20.16 -3.63
N LYS A 845 18.30 -19.60 -2.57
CA LYS A 845 17.16 -20.24 -1.88
C LYS A 845 15.89 -19.48 -2.26
N TRP A 846 14.77 -20.20 -2.33
CA TRP A 846 13.38 -19.77 -2.55
C TRP A 846 12.79 -19.94 -3.97
N GLY A 847 11.60 -20.55 -3.98
CA GLY A 847 10.55 -20.42 -5.00
C GLY A 847 9.98 -18.99 -4.99
N ILE A 848 8.96 -18.74 -5.82
CA ILE A 848 8.57 -17.41 -6.34
C ILE A 848 9.35 -17.01 -7.61
N LEU A 849 9.56 -17.97 -8.53
CA LEU A 849 10.15 -17.68 -9.85
C LEU A 849 9.31 -18.22 -11.02
N TYR A 850 8.00 -18.24 -10.83
CA TYR A 850 7.02 -18.43 -11.90
C TYR A 850 6.16 -17.18 -12.15
N LYS A 851 6.41 -16.06 -11.44
CA LYS A 851 5.67 -14.80 -11.62
C LYS A 851 6.19 -14.02 -12.82
#